data_AF-A0A7W0WWX5-F1
#
_entry.id   AF-A0A7W0WWX5-F1
#
_cell.length_a   1.000
_cell.length_b   1.000
_cell.length_c   1.000
_cell.angle_alpha   90.00
_cell.angle_beta   90.00
_cell.angle_gamma   90.00
#
_symmetry.space_group_name_H-M   'P 1'
#
loop_
_entity.id
_entity.type
_entity.pdbx_description
1 polymer ?
#
loop_
_entity_poly.entity_id
_entity_poly.type
_entity_poly.pdbx_seq_one_letter_code
_entity_poly.pdbx_strand_id
1 'polypeptide(L)'
;PFDFVDAGKSRSGVPIRIVVPRGRSADAAYPAKVTGEILALLEDYFGTPYPYKKLDSVAVSVLNAGAMENPGLITYRQSIILTKPDEMTLGKQQTYASIAAHEIAHQWFGNLVTLAWWDDIWLNEAFATWAEAKVIDKWKPEWDGQVEMVASKSSVMGSDSLDSARTIRQPIEAHGDIQTGFDGITYAKGQAVLTMLERWIGPEVFQKGVRQYLAKHAWSTATYFDFVDAMTVAAGKDMRPVFDSFVLQSGVPKLSFTLACTAGAAPKLELAQERYRPTGSKIDAKRVWQVPVCVRWGAGKATGRDCTMLGKETGELVLTAPKCPDWVVPNEAGLAYYRMHPKGTLLDPLLARADKILTLPERVGLISDLNALVSAGDLKNSVALALVDKLAKDKSRHIVDASIGVVASIDEMVPDNLRKNYERLIIRLYRARAVELGWRSKKGESDDIKQMRPALLSLVAGTGRDPALSKEATALAWKWLDDHSAVEPEVTGAVLGVAASRGDEKLFERVYADAKKEKDRTERTRLLGMLGSFTDPKLVARAMGIAITDEFELREGLGLLQGGFRERGTREAAYKFFIDNFDKIAAKLPEMYRPYMAYTFVSMCDDSRKAEFEKFFRPRIEKLDGGEHAMNQALEALTLCSAQRKAQAPGVIAFLKKQ
;
A
#
# COMPACT_ATOMS: atom_id res chain seq x y z
N PRO A 1 33.10 9.85 14.00
CA PRO A 1 32.03 10.32 13.06
C PRO A 1 30.62 9.96 13.54
N PHE A 2 30.47 8.87 14.29
CA PHE A 2 29.19 8.44 14.86
C PHE A 2 29.19 8.48 16.39
N ASP A 3 28.00 8.63 16.97
CA ASP A 3 27.68 8.40 18.37
C ASP A 3 26.87 7.10 18.49
N PHE A 4 26.92 6.46 19.66
CA PHE A 4 26.18 5.24 19.97
C PHE A 4 25.14 5.53 21.04
N VAL A 5 23.88 5.23 20.73
CA VAL A 5 22.77 5.30 21.68
C VAL A 5 22.46 3.87 22.13
N ASP A 6 22.46 3.65 23.44
CA ASP A 6 22.10 2.35 24.01
C ASP A 6 20.61 2.06 23.76
N ALA A 7 20.31 0.87 23.26
CA ALA A 7 18.96 0.39 22.98
C ALA A 7 18.66 -0.91 23.76
N GLY A 8 19.44 -1.19 24.79
CA GLY A 8 19.27 -2.32 25.69
C GLY A 8 20.00 -3.58 25.23
N LYS A 9 19.45 -4.74 25.61
CA LYS A 9 20.03 -6.05 25.34
C LYS A 9 18.96 -7.04 24.89
N SER A 10 19.36 -8.02 24.06
CA SER A 10 18.53 -9.20 23.78
C SER A 10 18.30 -10.03 25.05
N ARG A 11 17.42 -11.04 24.97
CA ARG A 11 17.23 -12.00 26.07
C ARG A 11 18.48 -12.77 26.43
N SER A 12 19.35 -13.02 25.46
CA SER A 12 20.67 -13.65 25.66
C SER A 12 21.77 -12.68 26.10
N GLY A 13 21.43 -11.41 26.38
CA GLY A 13 22.37 -10.39 26.83
C GLY A 13 23.18 -9.72 25.72
N VAL A 14 22.82 -9.93 24.46
CA VAL A 14 23.49 -9.31 23.30
C VAL A 14 23.22 -7.80 23.29
N PRO A 15 24.24 -6.93 23.20
CA PRO A 15 24.03 -5.49 23.17
C PRO A 15 23.30 -5.02 21.91
N ILE A 16 22.35 -4.10 22.09
CA ILE A 16 21.58 -3.45 21.03
C ILE A 16 21.91 -1.96 21.05
N ARG A 17 22.24 -1.38 19.88
CA ARG A 17 22.65 0.04 19.79
C ARG A 17 22.09 0.71 18.55
N ILE A 18 21.77 2.00 18.66
CA ILE A 18 21.52 2.86 17.51
C ILE A 18 22.77 3.68 17.21
N VAL A 19 23.26 3.60 15.97
CA VAL A 19 24.47 4.28 15.52
C VAL A 19 24.08 5.47 14.66
N VAL A 20 24.41 6.68 15.12
CA VAL A 20 23.92 7.93 14.51
C VAL A 20 25.08 8.88 14.18
N PRO A 21 24.96 9.77 13.18
CA PRO A 21 25.95 10.82 12.98
C PRO A 21 26.15 11.63 14.27
N ARG A 22 27.38 12.04 14.54
CA ARG A 22 27.73 12.77 15.76
C ARG A 22 26.81 13.98 15.97
N GLY A 23 26.28 14.14 17.18
CA GLY A 23 25.37 15.22 17.55
C GLY A 23 23.88 14.97 17.23
N ARG A 24 23.52 13.78 16.71
CA ARG A 24 22.13 13.40 16.39
C ARG A 24 21.52 12.38 17.36
N SER A 25 22.15 12.12 18.51
CA SER A 25 21.69 11.09 19.47
C SER A 25 20.25 11.29 19.95
N ALA A 26 19.79 12.53 20.11
CA ALA A 26 18.43 12.83 20.52
C ALA A 26 17.38 12.38 19.47
N ASP A 27 17.75 12.37 18.18
CA ASP A 27 16.85 12.02 17.08
C ASP A 27 16.59 10.51 16.98
N ALA A 28 17.37 9.70 17.72
CA ALA A 28 17.21 8.25 17.82
C ALA A 28 16.49 7.81 19.10
N ALA A 29 15.88 8.72 19.85
CA ALA A 29 15.22 8.41 21.13
C ALA A 29 14.11 7.35 20.99
N TYR A 30 13.26 7.45 19.96
CA TYR A 30 12.22 6.45 19.73
C TYR A 30 12.78 5.10 19.25
N PRO A 31 13.67 5.04 18.24
CA PRO A 31 14.40 3.82 17.91
C PRO A 31 15.01 3.11 19.11
N ALA A 32 15.83 3.82 19.90
CA ALA A 32 16.52 3.26 21.05
C ALA A 32 15.55 2.70 22.10
N LYS A 33 14.35 3.29 22.22
CA LYS A 33 13.31 2.82 23.13
C LYS A 33 12.70 1.49 22.69
N VAL A 34 12.42 1.30 21.40
CA VAL A 34 11.53 0.22 20.94
C VAL A 34 12.24 -0.96 20.27
N THR A 35 13.49 -0.80 19.79
CA THR A 35 14.22 -1.89 19.10
C THR A 35 14.32 -3.16 19.95
N GLY A 36 14.64 -3.02 21.25
CA GLY A 36 14.75 -4.16 22.16
C GLY A 36 13.43 -4.91 22.39
N GLU A 37 12.31 -4.18 22.46
CA GLU A 37 10.97 -4.77 22.59
C GLU A 37 10.59 -5.57 21.34
N ILE A 38 10.85 -5.01 20.15
CA ILE A 38 10.63 -5.66 18.86
C ILE A 38 11.46 -6.95 18.73
N LEU A 39 12.75 -6.88 19.08
CA LEU A 39 13.62 -8.05 19.06
C LEU A 39 13.09 -9.16 19.96
N ALA A 40 12.65 -8.82 21.18
CA ALA A 40 12.13 -9.81 22.12
C ALA A 40 10.86 -10.52 21.62
N LEU A 41 9.99 -9.82 20.88
CA LEU A 41 8.79 -10.40 20.26
C LEU A 41 9.14 -11.39 19.14
N LEU A 42 10.18 -11.10 18.37
CA LEU A 42 10.67 -11.99 17.31
C LEU A 42 11.39 -13.22 17.91
N GLU A 43 12.20 -13.04 18.96
CA GLU A 43 12.78 -14.15 19.73
C GLU A 43 11.68 -15.07 20.29
N ASP A 44 10.61 -14.50 20.83
CA ASP A 44 9.43 -15.26 21.28
C ASP A 44 8.78 -16.04 20.15
N TYR A 45 8.58 -15.41 19.00
CA TYR A 45 7.87 -16.04 17.90
C TYR A 45 8.70 -17.20 17.30
N PHE A 46 9.96 -16.95 16.95
CA PHE A 46 10.83 -17.94 16.34
C PHE A 46 11.38 -18.97 17.34
N GLY A 47 11.22 -18.75 18.65
CA GLY A 47 11.67 -19.68 19.67
C GLY A 47 13.18 -19.93 19.66
N THR A 48 13.94 -19.02 19.05
CA THR A 48 15.40 -19.07 18.92
C THR A 48 15.96 -17.71 19.32
N PRO A 49 16.94 -17.62 20.23
CA PRO A 49 17.56 -16.35 20.60
C PRO A 49 18.19 -15.65 19.40
N TYR A 50 18.40 -14.34 19.50
CA TYR A 50 19.14 -13.58 18.49
C TYR A 50 20.51 -14.22 18.22
N PRO A 51 20.86 -14.58 16.96
CA PRO A 51 21.98 -15.46 16.69
C PRO A 51 23.36 -14.78 16.64
N TYR A 52 23.43 -13.45 16.63
CA TYR A 52 24.68 -12.69 16.47
C TYR A 52 25.15 -12.03 17.77
N LYS A 53 26.43 -11.62 17.82
CA LYS A 53 27.08 -11.10 19.04
C LYS A 53 26.74 -9.65 19.41
N LYS A 54 26.12 -8.90 18.50
CA LYS A 54 25.63 -7.52 18.68
C LYS A 54 24.53 -7.24 17.67
N LEU A 55 23.66 -6.28 17.97
CA LEU A 55 22.71 -5.72 17.01
C LEU A 55 22.88 -4.20 16.95
N ASP A 56 23.49 -3.70 15.87
CA ASP A 56 23.57 -2.27 15.63
C ASP A 56 22.58 -1.86 14.53
N SER A 57 21.83 -0.79 14.76
CA SER A 57 20.99 -0.13 13.74
C SER A 57 21.62 1.22 13.37
N VAL A 58 22.16 1.34 12.16
CA VAL A 58 22.95 2.51 11.72
C VAL A 58 22.20 3.39 10.74
N ALA A 59 22.23 4.70 10.98
CA ALA A 59 21.66 5.71 10.09
C ALA A 59 22.65 6.08 8.96
N VAL A 60 22.27 5.81 7.71
CA VAL A 60 23.10 6.07 6.51
C VAL A 60 22.49 7.15 5.60
N SER A 61 23.34 7.96 4.98
CA SER A 61 22.94 9.15 4.20
C SER A 61 22.36 8.83 2.83
N VAL A 62 22.80 7.75 2.19
CA VAL A 62 22.30 7.29 0.89
C VAL A 62 22.15 5.78 0.94
N LEU A 63 20.94 5.31 0.69
CA LEU A 63 20.61 3.89 0.53
C LEU A 63 19.56 3.76 -0.57
N ASN A 64 19.73 2.81 -1.49
CA ASN A 64 18.77 2.61 -2.58
C ASN A 64 17.44 2.02 -2.08
N ALA A 65 17.50 1.19 -1.04
CA ALA A 65 16.35 0.70 -0.28
C ALA A 65 16.04 1.58 0.95
N GLY A 66 14.96 1.29 1.68
CA GLY A 66 14.62 1.93 2.95
C GLY A 66 15.56 1.53 4.09
N ALA A 67 15.87 0.25 4.17
CA ALA A 67 16.82 -0.36 5.10
C ALA A 67 17.50 -1.59 4.46
N MET A 68 18.44 -2.23 5.17
CA MET A 68 19.11 -3.45 4.76
C MET A 68 19.62 -4.22 5.99
N GLU A 69 19.35 -5.52 6.02
CA GLU A 69 19.34 -6.41 7.17
C GLU A 69 20.70 -6.96 7.61
N ASN A 70 21.82 -6.36 7.18
CA ASN A 70 23.15 -6.95 7.33
C ASN A 70 23.38 -7.52 8.76
N PRO A 71 23.83 -8.79 8.90
CA PRO A 71 23.93 -9.46 10.20
C PRO A 71 24.68 -8.65 11.27
N GLY A 72 23.96 -8.24 12.32
CA GLY A 72 24.51 -7.46 13.43
C GLY A 72 24.84 -5.98 13.12
N LEU A 73 24.50 -5.47 11.93
CA LEU A 73 24.63 -4.07 11.52
C LEU A 73 23.55 -3.68 10.49
N ILE A 74 22.30 -3.58 10.93
CA ILE A 74 21.19 -3.17 10.07
C ILE A 74 21.37 -1.71 9.68
N THR A 75 21.26 -1.38 8.39
CA THR A 75 21.37 0.00 7.90
C THR A 75 19.99 0.57 7.59
N TYR A 76 19.77 1.85 7.90
CA TYR A 76 18.51 2.56 7.63
C TYR A 76 18.79 3.90 6.96
N ARG A 77 17.93 4.32 6.03
CA ARG A 77 17.90 5.73 5.59
C ARG A 77 17.69 6.63 6.80
N GLN A 78 18.40 7.76 6.85
CA GLN A 78 18.25 8.73 7.94
C GLN A 78 16.79 9.17 8.15
N SER A 79 16.00 9.31 7.07
CA SER A 79 14.59 9.70 7.16
C SER A 79 13.68 8.70 7.87
N ILE A 80 14.12 7.45 8.06
CA ILE A 80 13.39 6.39 8.76
C ILE A 80 13.80 6.32 10.23
N ILE A 81 15.10 6.36 10.51
CA ILE A 81 15.64 6.12 11.87
C ILE A 81 15.92 7.40 12.66
N LEU A 82 16.10 8.55 12.02
CA LEU A 82 16.35 9.82 12.70
C LEU A 82 15.14 10.72 12.56
N THR A 83 14.59 11.16 13.70
CA THR A 83 13.53 12.16 13.73
C THR A 83 13.68 12.99 14.99
N LYS A 84 13.69 14.31 14.85
CA LYS A 84 13.74 15.21 16.00
C LYS A 84 12.56 14.92 16.95
N PRO A 85 12.76 14.96 18.28
CA PRO A 85 11.71 14.59 19.24
C PRO A 85 10.38 15.34 19.07
N ASP A 86 10.43 16.62 18.68
CA ASP A 86 9.27 17.48 18.42
C ASP A 86 8.60 17.21 17.05
N GLU A 87 9.28 16.49 16.16
CA GLU A 87 8.77 16.09 14.85
C GLU A 87 8.25 14.63 14.80
N MET A 88 8.25 13.92 15.93
CA MET A 88 7.88 12.50 16.01
C MET A 88 6.37 12.30 16.03
N THR A 89 5.78 12.05 14.85
CA THR A 89 4.36 11.71 14.68
C THR A 89 4.09 10.23 14.93
N LEU A 90 2.81 9.86 15.12
CA LEU A 90 2.44 8.44 15.17
C LEU A 90 2.80 7.71 13.88
N GLY A 91 2.58 8.34 12.71
CA GLY A 91 2.96 7.74 11.42
C GLY A 91 4.47 7.44 11.32
N LYS A 92 5.33 8.32 11.85
CA LYS A 92 6.79 8.07 11.90
C LYS A 92 7.15 6.95 12.89
N GLN A 93 6.46 6.89 14.04
CA GLN A 93 6.62 5.78 15.00
C GLN A 93 6.27 4.44 14.36
N GLN A 94 5.11 4.37 13.70
CA GLN A 94 4.63 3.19 12.95
C GLN A 94 5.63 2.80 11.85
N THR A 95 6.08 3.77 11.05
CA THR A 95 7.05 3.53 9.97
C THR A 95 8.35 2.94 10.50
N TYR A 96 8.94 3.53 11.55
CA TYR A 96 10.17 2.99 12.13
C TYR A 96 9.95 1.59 12.71
N ALA A 97 8.91 1.40 13.51
CA ALA A 97 8.65 0.13 14.18
C ALA A 97 8.41 -1.02 13.19
N SER A 98 7.63 -0.75 12.13
CA SER A 98 7.39 -1.68 11.02
C SER A 98 8.72 -2.10 10.39
N ILE A 99 9.46 -1.14 9.84
CA ILE A 99 10.73 -1.42 9.15
C ILE A 99 11.72 -2.11 10.11
N ALA A 100 11.83 -1.66 11.36
CA ALA A 100 12.69 -2.32 12.33
C ALA A 100 12.28 -3.79 12.59
N ALA A 101 10.99 -4.09 12.69
CA ALA A 101 10.53 -5.46 12.83
C ALA A 101 10.81 -6.31 11.58
N HIS A 102 10.67 -5.76 10.37
CA HIS A 102 11.06 -6.42 9.12
C HIS A 102 12.56 -6.75 9.09
N GLU A 103 13.42 -5.75 9.31
CA GLU A 103 14.87 -5.93 9.28
C GLU A 103 15.41 -6.85 10.40
N ILE A 104 14.77 -6.83 11.57
CA ILE A 104 15.14 -7.73 12.67
C ILE A 104 14.61 -9.15 12.40
N ALA A 105 13.46 -9.33 11.73
CA ALA A 105 12.98 -10.65 11.34
C ALA A 105 13.94 -11.34 10.37
N HIS A 106 14.60 -10.58 9.49
CA HIS A 106 15.63 -11.09 8.59
C HIS A 106 16.83 -11.72 9.29
N GLN A 107 17.06 -11.39 10.56
CA GLN A 107 18.12 -12.00 11.36
C GLN A 107 17.91 -13.52 11.52
N TRP A 108 16.67 -13.99 11.36
CA TRP A 108 16.31 -15.40 11.20
C TRP A 108 16.04 -15.78 9.74
N PHE A 109 15.16 -15.03 9.06
CA PHE A 109 14.75 -15.28 7.67
C PHE A 109 15.54 -14.45 6.67
N GLY A 110 16.69 -14.98 6.25
CA GLY A 110 17.58 -14.39 5.27
C GLY A 110 19.04 -14.44 5.71
N ASN A 111 19.28 -14.24 7.01
CA ASN A 111 20.62 -14.29 7.57
C ASN A 111 20.95 -15.64 8.20
N LEU A 112 20.13 -16.14 9.15
CA LEU A 112 20.36 -17.45 9.77
C LEU A 112 20.02 -18.60 8.81
N VAL A 113 18.91 -18.47 8.09
CA VAL A 113 18.53 -19.34 6.99
C VAL A 113 18.38 -18.48 5.75
N THR A 114 19.23 -18.70 4.75
CA THR A 114 19.21 -17.93 3.50
C THR A 114 18.52 -18.72 2.40
N LEU A 115 17.79 -18.09 1.49
CA LEU A 115 17.37 -18.73 0.25
C LEU A 115 18.55 -19.39 -0.49
N ALA A 116 18.32 -20.52 -1.15
CA ALA A 116 19.35 -21.17 -1.97
C ALA A 116 19.63 -20.39 -3.27
N TRP A 117 18.60 -19.80 -3.86
CA TRP A 117 18.70 -18.97 -5.07
C TRP A 117 17.56 -17.94 -5.14
N TRP A 118 17.77 -16.87 -5.91
CA TRP A 118 16.91 -15.67 -5.95
C TRP A 118 15.47 -15.92 -6.42
N ASP A 119 15.19 -17.05 -7.06
CA ASP A 119 13.81 -17.46 -7.34
C ASP A 119 12.99 -17.61 -6.05
N ASP A 120 13.67 -17.95 -4.95
CA ASP A 120 13.10 -18.09 -3.62
C ASP A 120 13.29 -16.84 -2.72
N ILE A 121 13.54 -15.64 -3.29
CA ILE A 121 13.73 -14.40 -2.50
C ILE A 121 12.56 -14.10 -1.54
N TRP A 122 11.35 -14.55 -1.89
CA TRP A 122 10.17 -14.46 -1.04
C TRP A 122 10.31 -15.19 0.30
N LEU A 123 11.15 -16.23 0.41
CA LEU A 123 11.43 -16.89 1.69
C LEU A 123 12.08 -15.94 2.71
N ASN A 124 12.79 -14.91 2.24
CA ASN A 124 13.30 -13.86 3.11
C ASN A 124 12.23 -12.78 3.29
N GLU A 125 11.86 -12.13 2.18
CA GLU A 125 11.13 -10.86 2.20
C GLU A 125 9.67 -11.03 2.62
N ALA A 126 8.97 -12.04 2.09
CA ALA A 126 7.59 -12.30 2.49
C ALA A 126 7.49 -12.69 3.97
N PHE A 127 8.47 -13.45 4.46
CA PHE A 127 8.53 -13.87 5.87
C PHE A 127 8.85 -12.71 6.79
N ALA A 128 9.78 -11.84 6.42
CA ALA A 128 10.07 -10.64 7.18
C ALA A 128 8.84 -9.72 7.26
N THR A 129 8.15 -9.48 6.13
CA THR A 129 6.91 -8.69 6.10
C THR A 129 5.77 -9.35 6.87
N TRP A 130 5.66 -10.69 6.81
CA TRP A 130 4.65 -11.43 7.57
C TRP A 130 4.94 -11.42 9.08
N ALA A 131 6.19 -11.60 9.48
CA ALA A 131 6.62 -11.57 10.87
C ALA A 131 6.46 -10.15 11.46
N GLU A 132 6.82 -9.12 10.70
CA GLU A 132 6.58 -7.71 11.00
C GLU A 132 5.10 -7.49 11.34
N ALA A 133 4.20 -7.75 10.40
CA ALA A 133 2.77 -7.51 10.57
C ALA A 133 2.24 -8.24 11.82
N LYS A 134 2.71 -9.46 12.06
CA LYS A 134 2.30 -10.28 13.22
C LYS A 134 2.77 -9.71 14.55
N VAL A 135 4.04 -9.34 14.69
CA VAL A 135 4.57 -8.84 15.96
C VAL A 135 4.08 -7.43 16.26
N ILE A 136 3.88 -6.60 15.23
CA ILE A 136 3.30 -5.26 15.40
C ILE A 136 1.84 -5.35 15.83
N ASP A 137 1.00 -6.18 15.20
CA ASP A 137 -0.40 -6.37 15.60
C ASP A 137 -0.53 -6.86 17.06
N LYS A 138 0.42 -7.71 17.51
CA LYS A 138 0.49 -8.18 18.90
C LYS A 138 0.98 -7.11 19.88
N TRP A 139 1.96 -6.30 19.49
CA TRP A 139 2.59 -5.29 20.35
C TRP A 139 1.75 -4.03 20.48
N LYS A 140 1.12 -3.61 19.38
CA LYS A 140 0.35 -2.38 19.22
C LYS A 140 -1.00 -2.67 18.55
N PRO A 141 -1.90 -3.41 19.20
CA PRO A 141 -3.23 -3.69 18.65
C PRO A 141 -4.02 -2.40 18.36
N GLU A 142 -3.73 -1.31 19.06
CA GLU A 142 -4.32 0.01 18.82
C GLU A 142 -3.93 0.65 17.48
N TRP A 143 -2.97 0.10 16.74
CA TRP A 143 -2.59 0.57 15.41
C TRP A 143 -3.40 -0.06 14.27
N ASP A 144 -4.34 -0.95 14.59
CA ASP A 144 -5.18 -1.66 13.62
C ASP A 144 -4.39 -2.42 12.54
N GLY A 145 -3.33 -3.14 12.92
CA GLY A 145 -2.42 -3.84 11.98
C GLY A 145 -3.14 -4.76 11.00
N GLN A 146 -4.25 -5.39 11.39
CA GLN A 146 -5.08 -6.18 10.48
C GLN A 146 -5.73 -5.37 9.37
N VAL A 147 -6.11 -4.12 9.63
CA VAL A 147 -6.65 -3.24 8.58
C VAL A 147 -5.57 -2.90 7.56
N GLU A 148 -4.35 -2.61 8.02
CA GLU A 148 -3.20 -2.37 7.15
C GLU A 148 -2.84 -3.60 6.31
N MET A 149 -2.91 -4.82 6.89
CA MET A 149 -2.74 -6.05 6.13
C MET A 149 -3.79 -6.19 5.01
N VAL A 150 -5.05 -5.87 5.28
CA VAL A 150 -6.11 -5.88 4.26
C VAL A 150 -5.86 -4.82 3.18
N ALA A 151 -5.41 -3.62 3.56
CA ALA A 151 -5.09 -2.54 2.62
C ALA A 151 -3.88 -2.88 1.74
N SER A 152 -2.79 -3.39 2.33
CA SER A 152 -1.59 -3.85 1.63
C SER A 152 -1.91 -4.98 0.65
N LYS A 153 -2.64 -6.01 1.10
CA LYS A 153 -3.18 -7.09 0.26
C LYS A 153 -4.00 -6.55 -0.92
N SER A 154 -4.88 -5.59 -0.65
CA SER A 154 -5.74 -4.98 -1.66
C SER A 154 -4.97 -4.20 -2.71
N SER A 155 -3.89 -3.53 -2.30
CA SER A 155 -2.99 -2.77 -3.17
C SER A 155 -2.21 -3.70 -4.12
N VAL A 156 -1.56 -4.75 -3.60
CA VAL A 156 -0.80 -5.69 -4.42
C VAL A 156 -1.67 -6.48 -5.39
N MET A 157 -2.92 -6.76 -5.01
CA MET A 157 -3.88 -7.37 -5.95
C MET A 157 -4.06 -6.51 -7.21
N GLY A 158 -3.84 -5.20 -7.17
CA GLY A 158 -3.86 -4.34 -8.35
C GLY A 158 -2.78 -4.68 -9.37
N SER A 159 -1.52 -4.82 -8.93
CA SER A 159 -0.40 -5.21 -9.81
C SER A 159 -0.46 -6.70 -10.20
N ASP A 160 -0.90 -7.57 -9.30
CA ASP A 160 -1.05 -9.02 -9.57
C ASP A 160 -2.23 -9.33 -10.52
N SER A 161 -3.12 -8.36 -10.75
CA SER A 161 -4.21 -8.46 -11.72
C SER A 161 -3.78 -8.15 -13.17
N LEU A 162 -2.52 -7.78 -13.37
CA LEU A 162 -1.95 -7.54 -14.70
C LEU A 162 -1.60 -8.88 -15.38
N ASP A 163 -1.67 -8.91 -16.70
CA ASP A 163 -1.20 -10.03 -17.52
C ASP A 163 0.33 -10.15 -17.43
N SER A 164 0.99 -8.99 -17.35
CA SER A 164 2.42 -8.83 -17.11
C SER A 164 2.88 -9.14 -15.67
N ALA A 165 1.97 -9.56 -14.78
CA ALA A 165 2.32 -9.94 -13.41
C ALA A 165 3.16 -11.22 -13.36
N ARG A 166 4.25 -11.17 -12.59
CA ARG A 166 5.09 -12.32 -12.27
C ARG A 166 4.49 -13.21 -11.18
N THR A 167 5.04 -14.41 -11.03
CA THR A 167 4.78 -15.31 -9.90
C THR A 167 5.54 -14.85 -8.66
N ILE A 168 5.16 -15.31 -7.46
CA ILE A 168 5.97 -15.06 -6.24
C ILE A 168 7.36 -15.67 -6.43
N ARG A 169 7.40 -16.96 -6.79
CA ARG A 169 8.63 -17.68 -7.13
C ARG A 169 8.83 -17.62 -8.64
N GLN A 170 9.62 -16.64 -9.09
CA GLN A 170 9.91 -16.41 -10.49
C GLN A 170 11.29 -17.01 -10.83
N PRO A 171 11.44 -17.74 -11.95
CA PRO A 171 12.77 -18.09 -12.46
C PRO A 171 13.63 -16.84 -12.67
N ILE A 172 14.88 -16.89 -12.20
CA ILE A 172 15.84 -15.80 -12.34
C ILE A 172 16.88 -16.23 -13.37
N GLU A 173 16.85 -15.60 -14.54
CA GLU A 173 17.69 -15.92 -15.70
C GLU A 173 18.72 -14.82 -15.99
N ALA A 174 18.45 -13.58 -15.55
CA ALA A 174 19.31 -12.43 -15.69
C ALA A 174 19.40 -11.59 -14.40
N HIS A 175 20.40 -10.72 -14.32
CA HIS A 175 20.58 -9.80 -13.19
C HIS A 175 19.35 -8.91 -12.96
N GLY A 176 18.73 -8.42 -14.03
CA GLY A 176 17.51 -7.60 -13.96
C GLY A 176 16.32 -8.31 -13.31
N ASP A 177 16.23 -9.64 -13.44
CA ASP A 177 15.14 -10.41 -12.83
C ASP A 177 15.20 -10.34 -11.30
N ILE A 178 16.41 -10.37 -10.74
CA ILE A 178 16.65 -10.22 -9.30
C ILE A 178 16.06 -8.90 -8.81
N GLN A 179 16.37 -7.80 -9.50
CA GLN A 179 15.91 -6.46 -9.14
C GLN A 179 14.38 -6.35 -9.22
N THR A 180 13.76 -6.93 -10.25
CA THR A 180 12.29 -6.96 -10.38
C THR A 180 11.61 -7.87 -9.36
N GLY A 181 12.36 -8.80 -8.74
CA GLY A 181 11.89 -9.63 -7.64
C GLY A 181 11.62 -8.84 -6.34
N PHE A 182 12.14 -7.62 -6.20
CA PHE A 182 11.91 -6.76 -5.04
C PHE A 182 10.70 -5.82 -5.24
N ASP A 183 9.51 -6.40 -5.42
CA ASP A 183 8.27 -5.66 -5.62
C ASP A 183 7.13 -6.16 -4.69
N GLY A 184 5.95 -5.53 -4.78
CA GLY A 184 4.79 -5.92 -3.97
C GLY A 184 4.39 -7.40 -4.04
N ILE A 185 4.67 -8.13 -5.12
CA ILE A 185 4.37 -9.57 -5.24
C ILE A 185 5.21 -10.38 -4.25
N THR A 186 6.50 -10.08 -4.12
CA THR A 186 7.37 -10.77 -3.14
C THR A 186 6.96 -10.43 -1.71
N TYR A 187 6.76 -9.14 -1.41
CA TYR A 187 6.49 -8.67 -0.04
C TYR A 187 5.02 -8.87 0.35
N ALA A 188 4.11 -8.09 -0.24
CA ALA A 188 2.71 -8.01 0.17
C ALA A 188 1.88 -9.22 -0.24
N LYS A 189 2.04 -9.75 -1.48
CA LYS A 189 1.32 -10.98 -1.88
C LYS A 189 1.87 -12.18 -1.11
N GLY A 190 3.20 -12.30 -0.99
CA GLY A 190 3.83 -13.32 -0.15
C GLY A 190 3.31 -13.31 1.29
N GLN A 191 3.30 -12.14 1.94
CA GLN A 191 2.76 -11.96 3.28
C GLN A 191 1.26 -12.34 3.39
N ALA A 192 0.44 -11.94 2.42
CA ALA A 192 -0.98 -12.26 2.43
C ALA A 192 -1.24 -13.76 2.23
N VAL A 193 -0.46 -14.44 1.39
CA VAL A 193 -0.52 -15.90 1.21
C VAL A 193 -0.12 -16.62 2.49
N LEU A 194 0.99 -16.22 3.13
CA LEU A 194 1.41 -16.78 4.42
C LEU A 194 0.34 -16.58 5.51
N THR A 195 -0.27 -15.39 5.57
CA THR A 195 -1.36 -15.08 6.51
C THR A 195 -2.59 -15.94 6.27
N MET A 196 -3.01 -16.11 5.00
CA MET A 196 -4.12 -16.97 4.64
C MET A 196 -3.87 -18.44 5.06
N LEU A 197 -2.66 -18.94 4.80
CA LEU A 197 -2.28 -20.31 5.14
C LEU A 197 -2.22 -20.52 6.65
N GLU A 198 -1.62 -19.58 7.40
CA GLU A 198 -1.60 -19.59 8.85
C GLU A 198 -3.03 -19.65 9.43
N ARG A 199 -3.94 -18.79 8.94
CA ARG A 199 -5.34 -18.79 9.39
C ARG A 199 -6.08 -20.08 9.04
N TRP A 200 -5.69 -20.76 7.96
CA TRP A 200 -6.32 -22.01 7.54
C TRP A 200 -5.87 -23.20 8.39
N ILE A 201 -4.55 -23.34 8.66
CA ILE A 201 -4.02 -24.48 9.42
C ILE A 201 -3.94 -24.23 10.93
N GLY A 202 -4.07 -22.97 11.36
CA GLY A 202 -3.99 -22.54 12.74
C GLY A 202 -2.60 -21.94 13.08
N PRO A 203 -2.55 -20.88 13.91
CA PRO A 203 -1.31 -20.17 14.22
C PRO A 203 -0.27 -21.05 14.94
N GLU A 204 -0.69 -21.96 15.82
CA GLU A 204 0.22 -22.86 16.54
C GLU A 204 0.89 -23.88 15.60
N VAL A 205 0.11 -24.43 14.66
CA VAL A 205 0.61 -25.38 13.65
C VAL A 205 1.60 -24.68 12.72
N PHE A 206 1.24 -23.49 12.24
CA PHE A 206 2.12 -22.70 11.37
C PHE A 206 3.42 -22.32 12.09
N GLN A 207 3.34 -21.82 13.33
CA GLN A 207 4.52 -21.49 14.14
C GLN A 207 5.42 -22.71 14.37
N LYS A 208 4.83 -23.87 14.69
CA LYS A 208 5.59 -25.12 14.85
C LYS A 208 6.40 -25.44 13.59
N GLY A 209 5.77 -25.35 12.41
CA GLY A 209 6.47 -25.60 11.15
C GLY A 209 7.58 -24.57 10.87
N VAL A 210 7.35 -23.28 11.16
CA VAL A 210 8.36 -22.22 11.01
C VAL A 210 9.58 -22.50 11.90
N ARG A 211 9.35 -22.89 13.15
CA ARG A 211 10.43 -23.24 14.09
C ARG A 211 11.20 -24.48 13.65
N GLN A 212 10.50 -25.50 13.13
CA GLN A 212 11.12 -26.70 12.59
C GLN A 212 11.99 -26.39 11.36
N TYR A 213 11.50 -25.55 10.45
CA TYR A 213 12.25 -25.07 9.29
C TYR A 213 13.52 -24.33 9.71
N LEU A 214 13.41 -23.34 10.60
CA LEU A 214 14.56 -22.57 11.09
C LEU A 214 15.59 -23.47 11.78
N ALA A 215 15.15 -24.38 12.65
CA ALA A 215 16.05 -25.28 13.37
C ALA A 215 16.79 -26.25 12.43
N LYS A 216 16.12 -26.76 11.38
CA LYS A 216 16.69 -27.71 10.43
C LYS A 216 17.72 -27.05 9.49
N HIS A 217 17.49 -25.79 9.10
CA HIS A 217 18.29 -25.10 8.07
C HIS A 217 19.19 -24.00 8.63
N ALA A 218 19.29 -23.86 9.96
CA ALA A 218 20.15 -22.86 10.61
C ALA A 218 21.60 -22.92 10.10
N TRP A 219 22.16 -21.75 9.78
CA TRP A 219 23.51 -21.57 9.23
C TRP A 219 23.71 -22.20 7.85
N SER A 220 22.64 -22.36 7.09
CA SER A 220 22.64 -22.97 5.77
C SER A 220 21.62 -22.27 4.85
N THR A 221 21.52 -22.80 3.63
CA THR A 221 20.48 -22.42 2.68
C THR A 221 19.26 -23.34 2.74
N ALA A 222 18.14 -22.85 2.21
CA ALA A 222 16.91 -23.60 2.04
C ALA A 222 16.15 -23.18 0.77
N THR A 223 15.30 -24.08 0.28
CA THR A 223 14.48 -23.88 -0.92
C THR A 223 13.01 -23.75 -0.57
N TYR A 224 12.20 -23.34 -1.55
CA TYR A 224 10.74 -23.44 -1.50
C TYR A 224 10.26 -24.82 -1.00
N PHE A 225 10.85 -25.90 -1.51
CA PHE A 225 10.45 -27.26 -1.17
C PHE A 225 10.71 -27.58 0.31
N ASP A 226 11.85 -27.14 0.84
CA ASP A 226 12.19 -27.34 2.26
C ASP A 226 11.17 -26.68 3.20
N PHE A 227 10.71 -25.47 2.85
CA PHE A 227 9.69 -24.78 3.62
C PHE A 227 8.34 -25.48 3.54
N VAL A 228 7.90 -25.87 2.34
CA VAL A 228 6.63 -26.59 2.13
C VAL A 228 6.63 -27.95 2.84
N ASP A 229 7.75 -28.66 2.85
CA ASP A 229 7.91 -29.93 3.57
C ASP A 229 7.77 -29.73 5.08
N ALA A 230 8.40 -28.70 5.65
CA ALA A 230 8.25 -28.36 7.07
C ALA A 230 6.79 -28.04 7.43
N MET A 231 6.08 -27.30 6.57
CA MET A 231 4.66 -27.02 6.73
C MET A 231 3.79 -28.27 6.64
N THR A 232 4.08 -29.16 5.69
CA THR A 232 3.38 -30.43 5.49
C THR A 232 3.50 -31.33 6.71
N VAL A 233 4.72 -31.47 7.25
CA VAL A 233 4.97 -32.24 8.48
C VAL A 233 4.25 -31.62 9.68
N ALA A 234 4.28 -30.30 9.84
CA ALA A 234 3.62 -29.63 10.96
C ALA A 234 2.09 -29.76 10.89
N ALA A 235 1.51 -29.61 9.69
CA ALA A 235 0.07 -29.65 9.47
C ALA A 235 -0.53 -31.06 9.43
N GLY A 236 0.30 -32.09 9.25
CA GLY A 236 -0.16 -33.48 9.12
C GLY A 236 -0.99 -33.73 7.85
N LYS A 237 -0.86 -32.87 6.84
CA LYS A 237 -1.53 -32.95 5.54
C LYS A 237 -0.65 -32.33 4.45
N ASP A 238 -0.79 -32.80 3.22
CA ASP A 238 -0.04 -32.27 2.08
C ASP A 238 -0.40 -30.80 1.83
N MET A 239 0.58 -29.91 2.05
CA MET A 239 0.43 -28.47 1.86
C MET A 239 0.85 -28.02 0.46
N ARG A 240 1.52 -28.89 -0.30
CA ARG A 240 2.11 -28.53 -1.59
C ARG A 240 1.09 -28.03 -2.61
N PRO A 241 -0.10 -28.62 -2.79
CA PRO A 241 -1.08 -28.13 -3.76
C PRO A 241 -1.51 -26.68 -3.52
N VAL A 242 -1.67 -26.26 -2.25
CA VAL A 242 -2.04 -24.89 -1.93
C VAL A 242 -0.88 -23.93 -2.17
N PHE A 243 0.33 -24.27 -1.73
CA PHE A 243 1.50 -23.43 -1.98
C PHE A 243 1.78 -23.28 -3.48
N ASP A 244 1.80 -24.38 -4.23
CA ASP A 244 2.05 -24.36 -5.67
C ASP A 244 1.06 -23.44 -6.38
N SER A 245 -0.22 -23.46 -5.97
CA SER A 245 -1.25 -22.63 -6.60
C SER A 245 -1.07 -21.13 -6.41
N PHE A 246 -0.50 -20.67 -5.30
CA PHE A 246 -0.31 -19.23 -5.03
C PHE A 246 1.11 -18.73 -5.32
N VAL A 247 2.12 -19.61 -5.17
CA VAL A 247 3.53 -19.24 -5.28
C VAL A 247 4.03 -19.37 -6.72
N LEU A 248 3.58 -20.40 -7.44
CA LEU A 248 4.01 -20.69 -8.82
C LEU A 248 3.06 -20.13 -9.88
N GLN A 249 2.01 -19.40 -9.47
CA GLN A 249 1.06 -18.79 -10.40
C GLN A 249 0.85 -17.30 -10.10
N SER A 250 0.86 -16.49 -11.16
CA SER A 250 0.46 -15.08 -11.08
C SER A 250 -1.06 -14.93 -11.18
N GLY A 251 -1.57 -13.80 -10.71
CA GLY A 251 -3.00 -13.53 -10.73
C GLY A 251 -3.67 -13.62 -9.36
N VAL A 252 -4.84 -13.00 -9.31
CA VAL A 252 -5.72 -12.99 -8.14
C VAL A 252 -6.96 -13.85 -8.44
N PRO A 253 -7.31 -14.83 -7.60
CA PRO A 253 -8.59 -15.52 -7.74
C PRO A 253 -9.77 -14.58 -7.39
N LYS A 254 -10.83 -14.64 -8.19
CA LYS A 254 -12.14 -14.05 -7.88
C LYS A 254 -13.11 -15.18 -7.57
N LEU A 255 -13.71 -15.16 -6.38
CA LEU A 255 -14.65 -16.19 -5.94
C LEU A 255 -16.07 -15.62 -5.93
N SER A 256 -16.98 -16.27 -6.66
CA SER A 256 -18.41 -16.00 -6.60
C SER A 256 -19.09 -16.89 -5.56
N PHE A 257 -20.00 -16.30 -4.79
CA PHE A 257 -20.71 -16.96 -3.71
C PHE A 257 -22.22 -16.79 -3.92
N THR A 258 -22.97 -17.89 -3.97
CA THR A 258 -24.43 -17.89 -4.01
C THR A 258 -24.97 -18.70 -2.83
N LEU A 259 -25.84 -18.10 -2.02
CA LEU A 259 -26.48 -18.80 -0.90
C LEU A 259 -27.67 -19.62 -1.39
N ALA A 260 -27.63 -20.93 -1.17
CA ALA A 260 -28.71 -21.85 -1.46
C ALA A 260 -29.31 -22.39 -0.15
N CYS A 261 -30.60 -22.14 0.04
CA CYS A 261 -31.37 -22.61 1.19
C CYS A 261 -32.58 -23.41 0.70
N THR A 262 -32.46 -24.74 0.73
CA THR A 262 -33.54 -25.66 0.36
C THR A 262 -34.27 -26.12 1.62
N ALA A 263 -35.61 -26.11 1.60
CA ALA A 263 -36.41 -26.59 2.72
C ALA A 263 -36.05 -28.05 3.06
N GLY A 264 -35.77 -28.32 4.35
CA GLY A 264 -35.40 -29.65 4.83
C GLY A 264 -33.94 -30.05 4.61
N ALA A 265 -33.10 -29.21 4.02
CA ALA A 265 -31.66 -29.43 3.86
C ALA A 265 -30.84 -28.36 4.60
N ALA A 266 -29.59 -28.69 4.93
CA ALA A 266 -28.65 -27.70 5.46
C ALA A 266 -28.39 -26.60 4.42
N PRO A 267 -28.32 -25.32 4.84
CA PRO A 267 -27.96 -24.24 3.94
C PRO A 267 -26.53 -24.44 3.40
N LYS A 268 -26.30 -24.06 2.16
CA LYS A 268 -24.98 -24.19 1.51
C LYS A 268 -24.64 -22.95 0.70
N LEU A 269 -23.35 -22.73 0.51
CA LEU A 269 -22.82 -21.80 -0.49
C LEU A 269 -22.42 -22.58 -1.73
N GLU A 270 -22.95 -22.18 -2.87
CA GLU A 270 -22.41 -22.55 -4.18
C GLU A 270 -21.26 -21.60 -4.49
N LEU A 271 -20.10 -22.17 -4.80
CA LEU A 271 -18.85 -21.47 -5.03
C LEU A 271 -18.45 -21.61 -6.49
N ALA A 272 -17.96 -20.53 -7.08
CA ALA A 272 -17.27 -20.56 -8.37
C ALA A 272 -16.01 -19.71 -8.30
N GLN A 273 -14.94 -20.11 -8.97
CA GLN A 273 -13.71 -19.33 -9.06
C GLN A 273 -13.27 -19.12 -10.51
N GLU A 274 -12.65 -17.98 -10.75
CA GLU A 274 -11.94 -17.62 -11.97
C GLU A 274 -10.79 -16.66 -11.65
N ARG A 275 -9.88 -16.41 -12.60
CA ARG A 275 -8.89 -15.33 -12.46
C ARG A 275 -9.61 -13.98 -12.55
N TYR A 276 -9.42 -13.15 -11.53
CA TYR A 276 -9.85 -11.75 -11.58
C TYR A 276 -9.17 -11.04 -12.75
N ARG A 277 -9.95 -10.27 -13.50
CA ARG A 277 -9.46 -9.44 -14.60
C ARG A 277 -10.23 -8.10 -14.65
N PRO A 278 -9.53 -6.97 -14.66
CA PRO A 278 -10.16 -5.67 -14.86
C PRO A 278 -10.68 -5.50 -16.30
N THR A 279 -11.59 -4.54 -16.49
CA THR A 279 -12.12 -4.19 -17.82
C THR A 279 -10.98 -3.81 -18.75
N GLY A 280 -10.96 -4.39 -19.96
CA GLY A 280 -9.89 -4.16 -20.95
C GLY A 280 -8.73 -5.15 -20.87
N SER A 281 -8.66 -5.99 -19.83
CA SER A 281 -7.64 -7.05 -19.72
C SER A 281 -7.88 -8.17 -20.74
N LYS A 282 -6.77 -8.71 -21.26
CA LYS A 282 -6.75 -9.85 -22.20
C LYS A 282 -6.51 -11.20 -21.52
N ILE A 283 -6.40 -11.21 -20.19
CA ILE A 283 -6.13 -12.39 -19.37
C ILE A 283 -7.22 -13.45 -19.58
N ASP A 284 -6.82 -14.71 -19.71
CA ASP A 284 -7.72 -15.86 -19.62
C ASP A 284 -8.24 -16.01 -18.17
N ALA A 285 -9.56 -16.03 -18.04
CA ALA A 285 -10.25 -16.18 -16.77
C ALA A 285 -10.20 -17.63 -16.23
N LYS A 286 -9.96 -18.63 -17.10
CA LYS A 286 -10.03 -20.07 -16.75
C LYS A 286 -8.79 -20.58 -16.01
N ARG A 287 -8.42 -19.89 -14.92
CA ARG A 287 -7.37 -20.34 -14.00
C ARG A 287 -7.99 -20.62 -12.64
N VAL A 288 -7.53 -21.70 -12.02
CA VAL A 288 -8.02 -22.15 -10.72
C VAL A 288 -6.87 -22.24 -9.73
N TRP A 289 -7.20 -21.96 -8.47
CA TRP A 289 -6.32 -22.08 -7.32
C TRP A 289 -6.84 -23.18 -6.39
N GLN A 290 -6.00 -23.61 -5.46
CA GLN A 290 -6.44 -24.39 -4.29
C GLN A 290 -6.75 -23.41 -3.18
N VAL A 291 -7.97 -22.89 -3.10
CA VAL A 291 -8.31 -21.80 -2.18
C VAL A 291 -8.92 -22.35 -0.89
N PRO A 292 -8.29 -22.15 0.28
CA PRO A 292 -8.97 -22.33 1.56
C PRO A 292 -10.03 -21.24 1.74
N VAL A 293 -11.29 -21.61 1.59
CA VAL A 293 -12.43 -20.70 1.71
C VAL A 293 -12.99 -20.84 3.11
N CYS A 294 -12.92 -19.77 3.90
CA CYS A 294 -13.50 -19.70 5.24
C CYS A 294 -14.50 -18.54 5.31
N VAL A 295 -15.72 -18.85 5.74
CA VAL A 295 -16.82 -17.89 5.84
C VAL A 295 -17.31 -17.78 7.27
N ARG A 296 -17.90 -16.63 7.60
CA ARG A 296 -18.66 -16.45 8.84
C ARG A 296 -20.11 -16.20 8.50
N TRP A 297 -21.05 -16.77 9.25
CA TRP A 297 -22.48 -16.58 9.01
C TRP A 297 -23.22 -16.22 10.31
N GLY A 298 -24.41 -15.64 10.15
CA GLY A 298 -25.34 -15.42 11.25
C GLY A 298 -26.76 -15.78 10.87
N ALA A 299 -27.44 -16.51 11.76
CA ALA A 299 -28.80 -17.01 11.57
C ALA A 299 -29.61 -16.74 12.85
N GLY A 300 -30.29 -15.59 12.91
CA GLY A 300 -30.91 -15.07 14.13
C GLY A 300 -29.86 -14.70 15.16
N LYS A 301 -29.86 -15.39 16.31
CA LYS A 301 -28.85 -15.23 17.38
C LYS A 301 -27.65 -16.15 17.21
N ALA A 302 -27.75 -17.17 16.37
CA ALA A 302 -26.64 -18.09 16.12
C ALA A 302 -25.63 -17.45 15.16
N THR A 303 -24.35 -17.64 15.43
CA THR A 303 -23.26 -17.31 14.52
C THR A 303 -22.34 -18.52 14.41
N GLY A 304 -21.65 -18.65 13.29
CA GLY A 304 -20.71 -19.73 13.08
C GLY A 304 -19.71 -19.43 11.98
N ARG A 305 -18.76 -20.35 11.85
CA ARG A 305 -17.65 -20.29 10.90
C ARG A 305 -17.49 -21.66 10.28
N ASP A 306 -17.49 -21.71 8.96
CA ASP A 306 -17.27 -22.94 8.20
C ASP A 306 -16.21 -22.71 7.13
N CYS A 307 -15.46 -23.76 6.81
CA CYS A 307 -14.41 -23.71 5.79
C CYS A 307 -14.48 -24.91 4.85
N THR A 308 -14.01 -24.73 3.61
CA THR A 308 -13.77 -25.79 2.63
C THR A 308 -12.52 -25.48 1.81
N MET A 309 -12.03 -26.46 1.05
CA MET A 309 -11.01 -26.26 0.02
C MET A 309 -11.68 -26.21 -1.35
N LEU A 310 -11.60 -25.07 -2.03
CA LEU A 310 -12.08 -24.93 -3.40
C LEU A 310 -10.91 -25.14 -4.37
N GLY A 311 -10.79 -26.36 -4.91
CA GLY A 311 -9.71 -26.75 -5.83
C GLY A 311 -10.13 -26.89 -7.30
N LYS A 312 -11.42 -26.68 -7.61
CA LYS A 312 -12.00 -26.76 -8.97
C LYS A 312 -12.69 -25.45 -9.32
N GLU A 313 -13.09 -25.28 -10.58
CA GLU A 313 -13.84 -24.11 -11.06
C GLU A 313 -15.11 -23.85 -10.23
N THR A 314 -15.78 -24.90 -9.79
CA THR A 314 -16.95 -24.83 -8.92
C THR A 314 -16.82 -25.78 -7.73
N GLY A 315 -17.57 -25.49 -6.68
CA GLY A 315 -17.64 -26.31 -5.48
C GLY A 315 -18.75 -25.86 -4.56
N GLU A 316 -18.85 -26.49 -3.40
CA GLU A 316 -19.88 -26.17 -2.41
C GLU A 316 -19.27 -26.13 -1.01
N LEU A 317 -19.85 -25.28 -0.15
CA LEU A 317 -19.60 -25.24 1.28
C LEU A 317 -20.94 -25.44 2.00
N VAL A 318 -21.13 -26.59 2.62
CA VAL A 318 -22.27 -26.83 3.52
C VAL A 318 -22.04 -26.04 4.80
N LEU A 319 -23.02 -25.23 5.20
CA LEU A 319 -22.95 -24.40 6.39
C LEU A 319 -23.55 -25.16 7.58
N THR A 320 -22.93 -25.00 8.75
CA THR A 320 -23.44 -25.55 10.02
C THR A 320 -24.59 -24.71 10.61
N ALA A 321 -25.12 -23.75 9.84
CA ALA A 321 -26.18 -22.87 10.27
C ALA A 321 -27.51 -23.63 10.52
N PRO A 322 -28.20 -23.39 11.65
CA PRO A 322 -29.42 -24.12 12.01
C PRO A 322 -30.62 -23.78 11.11
N LYS A 323 -30.52 -22.70 10.34
CA LYS A 323 -31.50 -22.24 9.35
C LYS A 323 -30.76 -21.41 8.30
N CYS A 324 -31.47 -21.01 7.24
CA CYS A 324 -30.92 -20.10 6.24
C CYS A 324 -30.32 -18.84 6.91
N PRO A 325 -29.03 -18.53 6.69
CA PRO A 325 -28.39 -17.37 7.30
C PRO A 325 -29.04 -16.04 6.89
N ASP A 326 -29.12 -15.10 7.83
CA ASP A 326 -29.49 -13.71 7.58
C ASP A 326 -28.36 -12.93 6.89
N TRP A 327 -27.13 -13.39 7.04
CA TRP A 327 -25.93 -12.85 6.40
C TRP A 327 -24.82 -13.91 6.37
N VAL A 328 -23.94 -13.78 5.38
CA VAL A 328 -22.70 -14.56 5.24
C VAL A 328 -21.58 -13.62 4.80
N VAL A 329 -20.44 -13.65 5.50
CA VAL A 329 -19.20 -12.95 5.16
C VAL A 329 -18.28 -13.93 4.42
N PRO A 330 -18.08 -13.76 3.10
CA PRO A 330 -17.39 -14.76 2.29
C PRO A 330 -15.87 -14.88 2.51
N ASN A 331 -15.22 -13.85 3.07
CA ASN A 331 -13.79 -13.83 3.38
C ASN A 331 -13.62 -13.40 4.84
N GLU A 332 -13.68 -14.37 5.76
CA GLU A 332 -13.59 -14.12 7.20
C GLU A 332 -12.30 -13.35 7.54
N ALA A 333 -12.44 -12.30 8.36
CA ALA A 333 -11.38 -11.31 8.67
C ALA A 333 -10.85 -10.49 7.47
N GLY A 334 -11.27 -10.79 6.24
CA GLY A 334 -10.80 -10.11 5.03
C GLY A 334 -9.36 -10.43 4.65
N LEU A 335 -8.73 -11.46 5.23
CA LEU A 335 -7.29 -11.72 5.12
C LEU A 335 -6.91 -12.83 4.12
N ALA A 336 -7.85 -13.55 3.53
CA ALA A 336 -7.53 -14.52 2.49
C ALA A 336 -7.27 -13.82 1.13
N TYR A 337 -6.37 -14.40 0.31
CA TYR A 337 -5.91 -13.83 -0.95
C TYR A 337 -6.85 -14.16 -2.13
N TYR A 338 -8.06 -13.61 -2.09
CA TYR A 338 -9.00 -13.60 -3.22
C TYR A 338 -9.89 -12.36 -3.18
N ARG A 339 -10.47 -12.01 -4.33
CA ARG A 339 -11.58 -11.03 -4.44
C ARG A 339 -12.91 -11.75 -4.23
N MET A 340 -13.73 -11.29 -3.28
CA MET A 340 -15.05 -11.88 -3.07
C MET A 340 -16.11 -11.23 -3.96
N HIS A 341 -16.98 -12.06 -4.54
CA HIS A 341 -18.12 -11.66 -5.35
C HIS A 341 -19.41 -12.27 -4.79
N PRO A 342 -20.02 -11.68 -3.76
CA PRO A 342 -21.32 -12.11 -3.27
C PRO A 342 -22.39 -11.88 -4.35
N LYS A 343 -23.10 -12.95 -4.73
CA LYS A 343 -24.17 -12.93 -5.74
C LYS A 343 -25.55 -12.93 -5.08
N GLY A 344 -26.55 -12.49 -5.84
CA GLY A 344 -27.94 -12.49 -5.41
C GLY A 344 -28.14 -11.71 -4.12
N THR A 345 -28.81 -12.31 -3.14
CA THR A 345 -29.20 -11.69 -1.87
C THR A 345 -28.06 -11.56 -0.85
N LEU A 346 -26.84 -12.03 -1.15
CA LEU A 346 -25.73 -11.97 -0.20
C LEU A 346 -25.13 -10.58 -0.03
N LEU A 347 -25.16 -9.74 -1.07
CA LEU A 347 -24.52 -8.43 -1.03
C LEU A 347 -25.32 -7.44 -0.15
N ASP A 348 -26.65 -7.43 -0.24
CA ASP A 348 -27.48 -6.42 0.42
C ASP A 348 -27.31 -6.40 1.95
N PRO A 349 -27.30 -7.53 2.68
CA PRO A 349 -27.04 -7.53 4.12
C PRO A 349 -25.65 -6.99 4.48
N LEU A 350 -24.63 -7.31 3.67
CA LEU A 350 -23.26 -6.86 3.89
C LEU A 350 -23.15 -5.34 3.76
N LEU A 351 -23.87 -4.73 2.83
CA LEU A 351 -23.92 -3.28 2.65
C LEU A 351 -24.78 -2.58 3.71
N ALA A 352 -26.01 -3.08 3.91
CA ALA A 352 -26.99 -2.44 4.78
C ALA A 352 -26.58 -2.51 6.26
N ARG A 353 -25.98 -3.62 6.69
CA ARG A 353 -25.65 -3.92 8.09
C ARG A 353 -24.14 -3.97 8.37
N ALA A 354 -23.30 -3.48 7.46
CA ALA A 354 -21.83 -3.54 7.55
C ALA A 354 -21.27 -3.25 8.95
N ASP A 355 -21.71 -2.15 9.56
CA ASP A 355 -21.30 -1.65 10.88
C ASP A 355 -21.69 -2.57 12.06
N LYS A 356 -22.63 -3.49 11.84
CA LYS A 356 -23.16 -4.39 12.87
C LYS A 356 -22.66 -5.82 12.75
N ILE A 357 -22.36 -6.26 11.52
CA ILE A 357 -22.04 -7.67 11.26
C ILE A 357 -20.59 -7.89 10.83
N LEU A 358 -19.87 -6.86 10.38
CA LEU A 358 -18.49 -6.96 9.91
C LEU A 358 -17.52 -6.33 10.93
N THR A 359 -16.39 -6.99 11.11
CA THR A 359 -15.21 -6.40 11.77
C THR A 359 -14.62 -5.29 10.90
N LEU A 360 -13.80 -4.42 11.49
CA LEU A 360 -13.22 -3.29 10.75
C LEU A 360 -12.38 -3.73 9.52
N PRO A 361 -11.49 -4.74 9.61
CA PRO A 361 -10.78 -5.27 8.43
C PRO A 361 -11.74 -5.82 7.35
N GLU A 362 -12.81 -6.53 7.74
CA GLU A 362 -13.81 -7.04 6.79
C GLU A 362 -14.56 -5.90 6.07
N ARG A 363 -14.82 -4.79 6.76
CA ARG A 363 -15.46 -3.61 6.16
C ARG A 363 -14.54 -2.94 5.12
N VAL A 364 -13.26 -2.79 5.43
CA VAL A 364 -12.25 -2.25 4.49
C VAL A 364 -12.07 -3.17 3.30
N GLY A 365 -11.99 -4.48 3.55
CA GLY A 365 -11.92 -5.51 2.50
C GLY A 365 -13.13 -5.50 1.56
N LEU A 366 -14.34 -5.36 2.12
CA LEU A 366 -15.57 -5.23 1.32
C LEU A 366 -15.53 -4.01 0.39
N ILE A 367 -15.10 -2.85 0.88
CA ILE A 367 -14.99 -1.64 0.04
C ILE A 367 -13.98 -1.86 -1.09
N SER A 368 -12.84 -2.48 -0.79
CA SER A 368 -11.84 -2.83 -1.81
C SER A 368 -12.40 -3.77 -2.88
N ASP A 369 -13.12 -4.82 -2.47
CA ASP A 369 -13.69 -5.80 -3.40
C ASP A 369 -14.82 -5.18 -4.25
N LEU A 370 -15.61 -4.26 -3.70
CA LEU A 370 -16.58 -3.49 -4.50
C LEU A 370 -15.89 -2.67 -5.59
N ASN A 371 -14.78 -1.99 -5.26
CA ASN A 371 -14.01 -1.23 -6.25
C ASN A 371 -13.39 -2.14 -7.32
N ALA A 372 -12.90 -3.32 -6.93
CA ALA A 372 -12.40 -4.32 -7.86
C ALA A 372 -13.52 -4.84 -8.79
N LEU A 373 -14.70 -5.15 -8.26
CA LEU A 373 -15.85 -5.58 -9.06
C LEU A 373 -16.35 -4.49 -10.01
N VAL A 374 -16.31 -3.22 -9.60
CA VAL A 374 -16.58 -2.08 -10.52
C VAL A 374 -15.52 -2.02 -11.63
N SER A 375 -14.25 -2.20 -11.27
CA SER A 375 -13.14 -2.20 -12.23
C SER A 375 -13.23 -3.36 -13.23
N ALA A 376 -13.72 -4.52 -12.80
CA ALA A 376 -14.00 -5.69 -13.65
C ALA A 376 -15.29 -5.58 -14.47
N GLY A 377 -16.14 -4.58 -14.20
CA GLY A 377 -17.46 -4.44 -14.85
C GLY A 377 -18.54 -5.37 -14.29
N ASP A 378 -18.23 -6.13 -13.23
CA ASP A 378 -19.18 -6.98 -12.51
C ASP A 378 -20.22 -6.15 -11.74
N LEU A 379 -19.84 -4.95 -11.30
CA LEU A 379 -20.72 -3.96 -10.67
C LEU A 379 -20.69 -2.63 -11.41
N LYS A 380 -21.80 -1.90 -11.36
CA LYS A 380 -21.86 -0.51 -11.82
C LYS A 380 -21.29 0.40 -10.74
N ASN A 381 -20.54 1.42 -11.13
CA ASN A 381 -19.98 2.42 -10.20
C ASN A 381 -21.06 3.07 -9.30
N SER A 382 -22.31 3.16 -9.77
CA SER A 382 -23.45 3.63 -8.95
C SER A 382 -23.66 2.86 -7.64
N VAL A 383 -23.27 1.57 -7.59
CA VAL A 383 -23.37 0.76 -6.36
C VAL A 383 -22.38 1.26 -5.31
N ALA A 384 -21.11 1.46 -5.69
CA ALA A 384 -20.09 2.01 -4.79
C ALA A 384 -20.44 3.45 -4.37
N LEU A 385 -20.85 4.29 -5.33
CA LEU A 385 -21.23 5.69 -5.08
C LEU A 385 -22.43 5.84 -4.15
N ALA A 386 -23.39 4.90 -4.16
CA ALA A 386 -24.54 4.92 -3.26
C ALA A 386 -24.15 4.73 -1.78
N LEU A 387 -22.97 4.18 -1.50
CA LEU A 387 -22.50 3.92 -0.13
C LEU A 387 -21.73 5.11 0.46
N VAL A 388 -21.15 5.96 -0.38
CA VAL A 388 -20.21 7.00 0.03
C VAL A 388 -20.79 7.92 1.11
N ASP A 389 -22.07 8.28 1.02
CA ASP A 389 -22.76 9.10 2.03
C ASP A 389 -22.78 8.46 3.43
N LYS A 390 -22.93 7.13 3.51
CA LYS A 390 -22.86 6.38 4.78
C LYS A 390 -21.42 6.27 5.26
N LEU A 391 -20.49 5.92 4.36
CA LEU A 391 -19.08 5.70 4.68
C LEU A 391 -18.38 6.99 5.15
N ALA A 392 -18.65 8.12 4.51
CA ALA A 392 -18.09 9.43 4.86
C ALA A 392 -18.47 9.89 6.30
N LYS A 393 -19.57 9.36 6.84
CA LYS A 393 -20.07 9.67 8.19
C LYS A 393 -19.66 8.63 9.23
N ASP A 394 -18.86 7.63 8.85
CA ASP A 394 -18.43 6.59 9.78
C ASP A 394 -17.46 7.14 10.84
N LYS A 395 -17.46 6.52 12.02
CA LYS A 395 -16.58 6.93 13.12
C LYS A 395 -15.13 6.52 12.89
N SER A 396 -14.90 5.38 12.23
CA SER A 396 -13.55 4.87 11.96
C SER A 396 -12.85 5.65 10.85
N ARG A 397 -11.59 6.07 11.09
CA ARG A 397 -10.78 6.75 10.05
C ARG A 397 -10.63 5.90 8.79
N HIS A 398 -10.39 4.60 8.95
CA HIS A 398 -10.16 3.68 7.84
C HIS A 398 -11.34 3.60 6.87
N ILE A 399 -12.57 3.70 7.39
CA ILE A 399 -13.78 3.70 6.55
C ILE A 399 -13.95 5.03 5.82
N VAL A 400 -13.58 6.13 6.46
CA VAL A 400 -13.56 7.46 5.83
C VAL A 400 -12.49 7.51 4.76
N ASP A 401 -11.29 7.02 5.02
CA ASP A 401 -10.19 6.97 4.05
C ASP A 401 -10.56 6.08 2.85
N ALA A 402 -11.19 4.94 3.10
CA ALA A 402 -11.72 4.10 2.04
C ALA A 402 -12.80 4.83 1.21
N SER A 403 -13.66 5.65 1.83
CA SER A 403 -14.64 6.46 1.10
C SER A 403 -14.02 7.61 0.31
N ILE A 404 -12.93 8.19 0.81
CA ILE A 404 -12.10 9.14 0.07
C ILE A 404 -11.54 8.46 -1.18
N GLY A 405 -11.02 7.23 -1.06
CA GLY A 405 -10.55 6.42 -2.18
C GLY A 405 -11.62 6.17 -3.25
N VAL A 406 -12.86 5.84 -2.84
CA VAL A 406 -13.98 5.69 -3.78
C VAL A 406 -14.24 7.00 -4.55
N VAL A 407 -14.28 8.15 -3.86
CA VAL A 407 -14.51 9.46 -4.49
C VAL A 407 -13.33 9.89 -5.35
N ALA A 408 -12.09 9.60 -4.96
CA ALA A 408 -10.91 9.88 -5.76
C ALA A 408 -10.88 9.03 -7.05
N SER A 409 -11.32 7.76 -6.99
CA SER A 409 -11.30 6.85 -8.13
C SER A 409 -12.15 7.30 -9.33
N ILE A 410 -13.17 8.13 -9.11
CA ILE A 410 -14.01 8.65 -10.19
C ILE A 410 -13.43 9.88 -10.87
N ASP A 411 -12.35 10.47 -10.34
CA ASP A 411 -11.75 11.70 -10.86
C ASP A 411 -11.33 11.58 -12.32
N GLU A 412 -10.76 10.42 -12.70
CA GLU A 412 -10.38 10.07 -14.07
C GLU A 412 -11.59 9.84 -15.01
N MET A 413 -12.80 9.79 -14.46
CA MET A 413 -14.05 9.63 -15.20
C MET A 413 -14.87 10.92 -15.31
N VAL A 414 -14.50 11.98 -14.57
CA VAL A 414 -15.24 13.26 -14.57
C VAL A 414 -14.86 14.11 -15.80
N PRO A 415 -15.81 14.46 -16.69
CA PRO A 415 -15.55 15.39 -17.78
C PRO A 415 -15.46 16.84 -17.28
N ASP A 416 -14.77 17.70 -18.03
CA ASP A 416 -14.47 19.09 -17.62
C ASP A 416 -15.72 19.90 -17.26
N ASN A 417 -16.82 19.70 -17.99
CA ASN A 417 -18.08 20.39 -17.75
C ASN A 417 -18.80 19.96 -16.45
N LEU A 418 -18.41 18.84 -15.82
CA LEU A 418 -18.97 18.35 -14.55
C LEU A 418 -17.99 18.48 -13.37
N ARG A 419 -16.85 19.13 -13.57
CA ARG A 419 -15.86 19.36 -12.50
C ARG A 419 -16.45 20.05 -11.29
N LYS A 420 -17.30 21.06 -11.50
CA LYS A 420 -18.01 21.75 -10.41
C LYS A 420 -18.99 20.85 -9.64
N ASN A 421 -19.58 19.84 -10.29
CA ASN A 421 -20.42 18.86 -9.60
C ASN A 421 -19.58 17.91 -8.75
N TYR A 422 -18.40 17.52 -9.22
CA TYR A 422 -17.46 16.71 -8.45
C TYR A 422 -16.92 17.45 -7.22
N GLU A 423 -16.51 18.72 -7.39
CA GLU A 423 -16.12 19.60 -6.27
C GLU A 423 -17.27 19.71 -5.24
N ARG A 424 -18.51 19.91 -5.70
CA ARG A 424 -19.70 20.01 -4.85
C ARG A 424 -19.99 18.71 -4.10
N LEU A 425 -19.81 17.55 -4.74
CA LEU A 425 -19.94 16.25 -4.10
C LEU A 425 -18.96 16.12 -2.92
N ILE A 426 -17.68 16.45 -3.13
CA ILE A 426 -16.67 16.43 -2.07
C ILE A 426 -17.06 17.35 -0.91
N ILE A 427 -17.46 18.58 -1.23
CA ILE A 427 -17.91 19.55 -0.22
C ILE A 427 -19.11 19.02 0.57
N ARG A 428 -20.13 18.49 -0.11
CA ARG A 428 -21.35 17.95 0.51
C ARG A 428 -21.03 16.82 1.49
N LEU A 429 -20.10 15.93 1.13
CA LEU A 429 -19.78 14.75 1.92
C LEU A 429 -18.87 15.05 3.11
N TYR A 430 -17.84 15.87 2.91
CA TYR A 430 -16.69 15.90 3.81
C TYR A 430 -16.46 17.26 4.49
N ARG A 431 -17.04 18.36 3.99
CA ARG A 431 -16.73 19.70 4.49
C ARG A 431 -17.05 19.90 5.96
N ALA A 432 -18.21 19.42 6.42
CA ALA A 432 -18.64 19.62 7.80
C ALA A 432 -17.60 19.07 8.80
N ARG A 433 -17.16 17.83 8.58
CA ARG A 433 -16.13 17.19 9.40
C ARG A 433 -14.76 17.83 9.23
N ALA A 434 -14.38 18.20 8.00
CA ALA A 434 -13.13 18.91 7.74
C ALA A 434 -13.03 20.25 8.51
N VAL A 435 -14.12 21.03 8.51
CA VAL A 435 -14.21 22.29 9.27
C VAL A 435 -14.21 22.04 10.77
N GLU A 436 -14.89 20.98 11.24
CA GLU A 436 -14.86 20.60 12.65
C GLU A 436 -13.43 20.27 13.11
N LEU A 437 -12.67 19.50 12.32
CA LEU A 437 -11.28 19.21 12.63
C LEU A 437 -10.44 20.49 12.59
N GLY A 438 -10.48 21.23 11.47
CA GLY A 438 -9.60 22.36 11.21
C GLY A 438 -8.14 21.93 10.98
N TRP A 439 -7.22 22.87 10.78
CA TRP A 439 -5.81 22.53 10.51
C TRP A 439 -4.95 22.26 11.75
N ARG A 440 -5.44 22.57 12.95
CA ARG A 440 -4.69 22.42 14.21
C ARG A 440 -5.28 21.34 15.09
N SER A 441 -4.44 20.47 15.64
CA SER A 441 -4.91 19.51 16.63
C SER A 441 -5.49 20.18 17.86
N LYS A 442 -6.48 19.51 18.46
CA LYS A 442 -7.10 19.91 19.73
C LYS A 442 -6.62 19.00 20.85
N LYS A 443 -6.61 19.53 22.07
CA LYS A 443 -6.21 18.77 23.26
C LYS A 443 -7.14 17.56 23.46
N GLY A 444 -6.55 16.37 23.61
CA GLY A 444 -7.30 15.13 23.87
C GLY A 444 -7.85 14.43 22.63
N GLU A 445 -7.52 14.88 21.42
CA GLU A 445 -7.86 14.15 20.19
C GLU A 445 -7.16 12.79 20.13
N SER A 446 -7.90 11.78 19.65
CA SER A 446 -7.34 10.46 19.35
C SER A 446 -6.36 10.52 18.19
N ASP A 447 -5.44 9.56 18.13
CA ASP A 447 -4.49 9.50 17.02
C ASP A 447 -5.18 9.22 15.68
N ASP A 448 -6.32 8.51 15.71
CA ASP A 448 -7.18 8.35 14.53
C ASP A 448 -7.62 9.67 13.90
N ILE A 449 -7.99 10.64 14.75
CA ILE A 449 -8.39 11.97 14.30
C ILE A 449 -7.19 12.72 13.72
N LYS A 450 -6.02 12.59 14.35
CA LYS A 450 -4.79 13.23 13.88
C LYS A 450 -4.37 12.69 12.51
N GLN A 451 -4.41 11.37 12.30
CA GLN A 451 -4.04 10.72 11.04
C GLN A 451 -5.04 11.00 9.91
N MET A 452 -6.34 11.07 10.21
CA MET A 452 -7.37 11.35 9.21
C MET A 452 -7.36 12.83 8.74
N ARG A 453 -6.92 13.75 9.61
CA ARG A 453 -6.97 15.20 9.38
C ARG A 453 -6.26 15.65 8.09
N PRO A 454 -4.99 15.26 7.81
CA PRO A 454 -4.32 15.60 6.56
C PRO A 454 -5.09 15.15 5.32
N ALA A 455 -5.53 13.89 5.27
CA ALA A 455 -6.23 13.33 4.11
C ALA A 455 -7.55 14.07 3.84
N LEU A 456 -8.34 14.28 4.88
CA LEU A 456 -9.65 14.94 4.76
C LEU A 456 -9.53 16.42 4.37
N LEU A 457 -8.60 17.16 4.98
CA LEU A 457 -8.40 18.57 4.69
C LEU A 457 -7.78 18.79 3.30
N SER A 458 -6.82 17.96 2.89
CA SER A 458 -6.28 17.99 1.53
C SER A 458 -7.37 17.76 0.49
N LEU A 459 -8.25 16.77 0.71
CA LEU A 459 -9.37 16.51 -0.20
C LEU A 459 -10.33 17.71 -0.27
N VAL A 460 -10.77 18.24 0.87
CA VAL A 460 -11.80 19.30 0.92
C VAL A 460 -11.25 20.65 0.45
N ALA A 461 -10.06 21.05 0.93
CA ALA A 461 -9.47 22.34 0.58
C ALA A 461 -8.84 22.32 -0.82
N GLY A 462 -8.11 21.25 -1.16
CA GLY A 462 -7.45 21.10 -2.46
C GLY A 462 -8.44 20.80 -3.58
N THR A 463 -8.96 19.56 -3.58
CA THR A 463 -9.83 19.03 -4.65
C THR A 463 -11.24 19.62 -4.59
N GLY A 464 -11.85 19.66 -3.41
CA GLY A 464 -13.17 20.26 -3.18
C GLY A 464 -13.20 21.79 -3.29
N ARG A 465 -12.03 22.42 -3.30
CA ARG A 465 -11.84 23.88 -3.44
C ARG A 465 -12.52 24.72 -2.36
N ASP A 466 -12.57 24.25 -1.12
CA ASP A 466 -13.13 25.06 -0.03
C ASP A 466 -12.29 26.34 0.20
N PRO A 467 -12.88 27.54 0.07
CA PRO A 467 -12.12 28.79 0.12
C PRO A 467 -11.64 29.14 1.53
N ALA A 468 -12.37 28.74 2.58
CA ALA A 468 -12.02 29.08 3.95
C ALA A 468 -10.82 28.24 4.42
N LEU A 469 -10.88 26.93 4.24
CA LEU A 469 -9.79 26.02 4.58
C LEU A 469 -8.55 26.27 3.73
N SER A 470 -8.71 26.61 2.45
CA SER A 470 -7.58 26.99 1.59
C SER A 470 -6.89 28.26 2.07
N LYS A 471 -7.66 29.30 2.42
CA LYS A 471 -7.11 30.56 2.96
C LYS A 471 -6.37 30.34 4.28
N GLU A 472 -6.90 29.50 5.15
CA GLU A 472 -6.24 29.13 6.40
C GLU A 472 -4.93 28.36 6.14
N ALA A 473 -4.95 27.38 5.23
CA ALA A 473 -3.74 26.65 4.83
C ALA A 473 -2.66 27.58 4.26
N THR A 474 -3.03 28.55 3.40
CA THR A 474 -2.07 29.55 2.90
C THR A 474 -1.47 30.38 4.03
N ALA A 475 -2.28 30.86 4.98
CA ALA A 475 -1.78 31.62 6.12
C ALA A 475 -0.83 30.78 7.02
N LEU A 476 -1.15 29.50 7.21
CA LEU A 476 -0.29 28.57 7.96
C LEU A 476 1.01 28.26 7.20
N ALA A 477 0.97 28.10 5.89
CA ALA A 477 2.16 27.89 5.07
C ALA A 477 3.12 29.08 5.16
N TRP A 478 2.62 30.32 5.11
CA TRP A 478 3.47 31.51 5.32
C TRP A 478 4.09 31.55 6.72
N LYS A 479 3.31 31.23 7.77
CA LYS A 479 3.86 31.12 9.13
C LYS A 479 4.92 30.04 9.23
N TRP A 480 4.70 28.89 8.58
CA TRP A 480 5.65 27.79 8.55
C TRP A 480 6.95 28.18 7.83
N LEU A 481 6.87 28.95 6.74
CA LEU A 481 8.05 29.46 6.03
C LEU A 481 8.87 30.46 6.87
N ASP A 482 8.26 31.12 7.85
CA ASP A 482 8.95 31.99 8.80
C ASP A 482 9.46 31.22 10.03
N ASP A 483 8.73 30.20 10.47
CA ASP A 483 9.05 29.32 11.60
C ASP A 483 8.49 27.92 11.35
N HIS A 484 9.38 26.94 11.09
CA HIS A 484 8.99 25.57 10.77
C HIS A 484 8.22 24.87 11.90
N SER A 485 8.26 25.40 13.13
CA SER A 485 7.50 24.88 14.28
C SER A 485 6.07 25.44 14.38
N ALA A 486 5.71 26.43 13.56
CA ALA A 486 4.40 27.10 13.62
C ALA A 486 3.22 26.22 13.18
N VAL A 487 3.52 25.11 12.50
CA VAL A 487 2.56 24.11 12.01
C VAL A 487 3.00 22.74 12.51
N GLU A 488 2.04 21.96 12.99
CA GLU A 488 2.32 20.64 13.53
C GLU A 488 2.84 19.69 12.43
N PRO A 489 3.82 18.82 12.74
CA PRO A 489 4.43 17.91 11.75
C PRO A 489 3.41 17.03 11.01
N GLU A 490 2.35 16.59 11.68
CA GLU A 490 1.30 15.71 11.14
C GLU A 490 0.59 16.34 9.92
N VAL A 491 0.32 17.65 9.97
CA VAL A 491 -0.45 18.35 8.92
C VAL A 491 0.40 19.19 7.97
N THR A 492 1.70 19.35 8.26
CA THR A 492 2.58 20.25 7.51
C THR A 492 2.55 19.96 6.01
N GLY A 493 2.71 18.70 5.60
CA GLY A 493 2.68 18.33 4.17
C GLY A 493 1.35 18.71 3.48
N ALA A 494 0.23 18.49 4.17
CA ALA A 494 -1.10 18.82 3.65
C ALA A 494 -1.32 20.33 3.55
N VAL A 495 -0.89 21.10 4.57
CA VAL A 495 -0.93 22.57 4.57
C VAL A 495 -0.14 23.14 3.40
N LEU A 496 1.12 22.71 3.23
CA LEU A 496 2.00 23.21 2.17
C LEU A 496 1.47 22.84 0.79
N GLY A 497 1.00 21.61 0.60
CA GLY A 497 0.41 21.14 -0.66
C GLY A 497 -0.85 21.91 -1.04
N VAL A 498 -1.78 22.13 -0.11
CA VAL A 498 -3.00 22.92 -0.36
C VAL A 498 -2.67 24.37 -0.65
N ALA A 499 -1.77 24.99 0.16
CA ALA A 499 -1.35 26.36 -0.05
C ALA A 499 -0.72 26.56 -1.43
N ALA A 500 0.18 25.66 -1.85
CA ALA A 500 0.81 25.70 -3.17
C ALA A 500 -0.18 25.48 -4.32
N SER A 501 -1.15 24.58 -4.15
CA SER A 501 -2.17 24.31 -5.17
C SER A 501 -3.01 25.53 -5.55
N ARG A 502 -3.03 26.55 -4.68
CA ARG A 502 -3.70 27.85 -4.88
C ARG A 502 -2.72 29.03 -4.79
N GLY A 503 -1.43 28.74 -4.76
CA GLY A 503 -0.38 29.72 -4.56
C GLY A 503 -0.18 30.61 -5.77
N ASP A 504 0.32 31.81 -5.52
CA ASP A 504 0.73 32.78 -6.54
C ASP A 504 2.24 32.76 -6.75
N GLU A 505 2.70 33.60 -7.68
CA GLU A 505 4.12 33.79 -7.97
C GLU A 505 4.91 34.24 -6.72
N LYS A 506 4.32 35.05 -5.84
CA LYS A 506 4.98 35.49 -4.62
C LYS A 506 5.29 34.33 -3.68
N LEU A 507 4.34 33.42 -3.47
CA LEU A 507 4.57 32.22 -2.69
C LEU A 507 5.61 31.32 -3.36
N PHE A 508 5.53 31.15 -4.69
CA PHE A 508 6.51 30.36 -5.44
C PHE A 508 7.93 30.88 -5.25
N GLU A 509 8.16 32.18 -5.41
CA GLU A 509 9.48 32.80 -5.23
C GLU A 509 10.01 32.66 -3.81
N ARG A 510 9.14 32.82 -2.80
CA ARG A 510 9.54 32.62 -1.41
C ARG A 510 10.05 31.20 -1.19
N VAL A 511 9.25 30.20 -1.57
CA VAL A 511 9.59 28.79 -1.38
C VAL A 511 10.85 28.42 -2.17
N TYR A 512 11.00 28.93 -3.40
CA TYR A 512 12.18 28.70 -4.22
C TYR A 512 13.45 29.28 -3.60
N ALA A 513 13.38 30.53 -3.10
CA ALA A 513 14.51 31.17 -2.44
C ALA A 513 14.92 30.45 -1.14
N ASP A 514 13.94 29.94 -0.39
CA ASP A 514 14.19 29.19 0.84
C ASP A 514 14.81 27.81 0.53
N ALA A 515 14.30 27.11 -0.50
CA ALA A 515 14.86 25.84 -0.94
C ALA A 515 16.35 25.94 -1.32
N LYS A 516 16.77 27.05 -1.95
CA LYS A 516 18.18 27.30 -2.31
C LYS A 516 19.09 27.54 -1.11
N LYS A 517 18.54 28.02 0.01
CA LYS A 517 19.31 28.30 1.24
C LYS A 517 19.32 27.12 2.20
N GLU A 518 18.36 26.21 2.09
CA GLU A 518 18.18 25.09 2.99
C GLU A 518 19.29 24.04 2.85
N LYS A 519 19.91 23.70 3.98
CA LYS A 519 21.02 22.74 4.08
C LYS A 519 20.54 21.37 4.51
N ASP A 520 19.45 21.29 5.29
CA ASP A 520 18.82 20.04 5.68
C ASP A 520 18.09 19.43 4.47
N ARG A 521 18.48 18.21 4.09
CA ARG A 521 17.94 17.53 2.90
C ARG A 521 16.45 17.22 3.04
N THR A 522 15.99 16.93 4.26
CA THR A 522 14.58 16.61 4.53
C THR A 522 13.71 17.85 4.35
N GLU A 523 14.14 18.97 4.94
CA GLU A 523 13.45 20.26 4.79
C GLU A 523 13.48 20.76 3.34
N ARG A 524 14.62 20.63 2.66
CA ARG A 524 14.72 21.00 1.25
C ARG A 524 13.82 20.15 0.36
N THR A 525 13.76 18.84 0.58
CA THR A 525 12.83 17.95 -0.14
C THR A 525 11.38 18.36 0.08
N ARG A 526 11.01 18.80 1.30
CA ARG A 526 9.67 19.31 1.61
C ARG A 526 9.35 20.59 0.83
N LEU A 527 10.28 21.54 0.77
CA LEU A 527 10.15 22.78 -0.01
C LEU A 527 10.03 22.50 -1.52
N LEU A 528 10.85 21.58 -2.06
CA LEU A 528 10.74 21.15 -3.47
C LEU A 528 9.42 20.45 -3.75
N GLY A 529 8.91 19.64 -2.82
CA GLY A 529 7.58 19.04 -2.89
C GLY A 529 6.45 20.07 -2.90
N MET A 530 6.61 21.18 -2.18
CA MET A 530 5.68 22.32 -2.22
C MET A 530 5.70 23.00 -3.59
N LEU A 531 6.88 23.26 -4.17
CA LEU A 531 7.00 23.80 -5.54
C LEU A 531 6.36 22.88 -6.60
N GLY A 532 6.46 21.56 -6.43
CA GLY A 532 5.79 20.57 -7.28
C GLY A 532 4.27 20.45 -7.06
N SER A 533 3.69 21.22 -6.14
CA SER A 533 2.25 21.15 -5.81
C SER A 533 1.44 22.33 -6.34
N PHE A 534 2.07 23.28 -7.04
CA PHE A 534 1.37 24.35 -7.75
C PHE A 534 0.52 23.80 -8.90
N THR A 535 -0.60 24.45 -9.20
CA THR A 535 -1.52 24.04 -10.28
C THR A 535 -1.64 25.06 -11.41
N ASP A 536 -1.12 26.28 -11.22
CA ASP A 536 -1.04 27.27 -12.30
C ASP A 536 -0.08 26.76 -13.39
N PRO A 537 -0.51 26.68 -14.67
CA PRO A 537 0.31 26.11 -15.74
C PRO A 537 1.68 26.78 -15.92
N LYS A 538 1.82 28.08 -15.66
CA LYS A 538 3.10 28.79 -15.77
C LYS A 538 4.04 28.39 -14.62
N LEU A 539 3.51 28.30 -13.41
CA LEU A 539 4.29 27.89 -12.24
C LEU A 539 4.66 26.40 -12.28
N VAL A 540 3.77 25.56 -12.80
CA VAL A 540 4.07 24.14 -13.07
C VAL A 540 5.22 24.00 -14.06
N ALA A 541 5.15 24.69 -15.21
CA ALA A 541 6.24 24.65 -16.20
C ALA A 541 7.58 25.10 -15.60
N ARG A 542 7.55 26.14 -14.74
CA ARG A 542 8.73 26.62 -14.02
C ARG A 542 9.26 25.62 -13.00
N ALA A 543 8.39 24.98 -12.22
CA ALA A 543 8.75 23.91 -11.28
C ALA A 543 9.44 22.75 -12.00
N MET A 544 8.85 22.27 -13.11
CA MET A 544 9.45 21.21 -13.93
C MET A 544 10.80 21.66 -14.53
N GLY A 545 10.92 22.92 -14.93
CA GLY A 545 12.17 23.51 -15.40
C GLY A 545 13.29 23.48 -14.37
N ILE A 546 12.99 23.65 -13.08
CA ILE A 546 13.97 23.53 -11.99
C ILE A 546 14.54 22.10 -11.90
N ALA A 547 13.73 21.08 -12.15
CA ALA A 547 14.17 19.68 -12.02
C ALA A 547 15.33 19.33 -12.99
N ILE A 548 15.42 20.02 -14.12
CA ILE A 548 16.48 19.79 -15.11
C ILE A 548 17.73 20.65 -14.89
N THR A 549 17.75 21.59 -13.93
CA THR A 549 18.94 22.39 -13.59
C THR A 549 19.80 21.73 -12.51
N ASP A 550 21.08 22.07 -12.43
CA ASP A 550 21.99 21.50 -11.41
C ASP A 550 21.86 22.19 -10.04
N GLU A 551 20.80 22.97 -9.83
CA GLU A 551 20.56 23.66 -8.55
C GLU A 551 20.21 22.68 -7.42
N PHE A 552 19.59 21.54 -7.74
CA PHE A 552 19.21 20.52 -6.77
C PHE A 552 19.48 19.10 -7.28
N GLU A 553 19.74 18.18 -6.35
CA GLU A 553 19.74 16.75 -6.68
C GLU A 553 18.34 16.32 -7.13
N LEU A 554 18.22 15.73 -8.32
CA LEU A 554 16.92 15.34 -8.87
C LEU A 554 16.15 14.34 -7.99
N ARG A 555 16.85 13.50 -7.22
CA ARG A 555 16.23 12.58 -6.25
C ARG A 555 15.44 13.31 -5.16
N GLU A 556 15.85 14.51 -4.77
CA GLU A 556 15.13 15.38 -3.83
C GLU A 556 13.99 16.14 -4.52
N GLY A 557 14.12 16.38 -5.83
CA GLY A 557 13.21 17.17 -6.65
C GLY A 557 12.25 16.37 -7.53
N LEU A 558 12.10 15.04 -7.37
CA LEU A 558 11.20 14.23 -8.21
C LEU A 558 9.75 14.75 -8.22
N GLY A 559 9.31 15.32 -7.09
CA GLY A 559 7.98 15.94 -6.97
C GLY A 559 7.75 17.09 -7.94
N LEU A 560 8.80 17.81 -8.36
CA LEU A 560 8.72 18.88 -9.36
C LEU A 560 8.26 18.36 -10.72
N LEU A 561 8.73 17.19 -11.13
CA LEU A 561 8.32 16.55 -12.39
C LEU A 561 6.92 15.95 -12.27
N GLN A 562 6.65 15.24 -11.17
CA GLN A 562 5.35 14.58 -10.94
C GLN A 562 4.19 15.58 -10.82
N GLY A 563 4.45 16.78 -10.30
CA GLY A 563 3.47 17.85 -10.16
C GLY A 563 2.71 18.16 -11.43
N GLY A 564 3.41 18.21 -12.57
CA GLY A 564 2.80 18.53 -13.87
C GLY A 564 1.77 17.50 -14.35
N PHE A 565 1.82 16.26 -13.84
CA PHE A 565 0.90 15.20 -14.21
C PHE A 565 -0.32 15.10 -13.29
N ARG A 566 -0.38 15.89 -12.19
CA ARG A 566 -1.48 15.81 -11.22
C ARG A 566 -2.78 16.37 -11.81
N GLU A 567 -2.72 17.56 -12.40
CA GLU A 567 -3.88 18.25 -12.97
C GLU A 567 -4.06 17.91 -14.45
N ARG A 568 -5.29 17.58 -14.86
CA ARG A 568 -5.59 17.25 -16.26
C ARG A 568 -5.20 18.35 -17.24
N GLY A 569 -5.42 19.61 -16.85
CA GLY A 569 -5.10 20.77 -17.67
C GLY A 569 -3.60 20.95 -17.93
N THR A 570 -2.73 20.32 -17.13
CA THR A 570 -1.27 20.45 -17.27
C THR A 570 -0.61 19.20 -17.84
N ARG A 571 -1.28 18.04 -17.83
CA ARG A 571 -0.72 16.74 -18.25
C ARG A 571 -0.10 16.75 -19.65
N GLU A 572 -0.76 17.32 -20.64
CA GLU A 572 -0.20 17.37 -22.02
C GLU A 572 1.08 18.20 -22.09
N ALA A 573 1.10 19.37 -21.43
CA ALA A 573 2.30 20.22 -21.39
C ALA A 573 3.43 19.57 -20.59
N ALA A 574 3.10 18.92 -19.47
CA ALA A 574 4.05 18.17 -18.65
C ALA A 574 4.64 16.97 -19.40
N TYR A 575 3.80 16.23 -20.11
CA TYR A 575 4.23 15.13 -20.98
C TYR A 575 5.19 15.64 -22.06
N LYS A 576 4.82 16.71 -22.78
CA LYS A 576 5.70 17.32 -23.78
C LYS A 576 7.04 17.74 -23.18
N PHE A 577 7.03 18.43 -22.04
CA PHE A 577 8.26 18.82 -21.34
C PHE A 577 9.13 17.61 -21.01
N PHE A 578 8.52 16.54 -20.49
CA PHE A 578 9.20 15.32 -20.10
C PHE A 578 9.87 14.65 -21.30
N ILE A 579 9.16 14.51 -22.42
CA ILE A 579 9.67 13.94 -23.67
C ILE A 579 10.81 14.79 -24.23
N ASP A 580 10.61 16.11 -24.34
CA ASP A 580 11.63 17.03 -24.88
C ASP A 580 12.92 17.05 -24.04
N ASN A 581 12.84 16.68 -22.76
CA ASN A 581 13.98 16.69 -21.82
C ASN A 581 14.35 15.31 -21.28
N PHE A 582 13.86 14.22 -21.89
CA PHE A 582 14.00 12.87 -21.36
C PHE A 582 15.46 12.52 -21.04
N ASP A 583 16.38 12.73 -21.99
CA ASP A 583 17.78 12.33 -21.84
C ASP A 583 18.46 13.10 -20.69
N LYS A 584 18.10 14.38 -20.49
CA LYS A 584 18.61 15.19 -19.36
C LYS A 584 18.09 14.68 -18.03
N ILE A 585 16.80 14.33 -17.97
CA ILE A 585 16.19 13.77 -16.76
C ILE A 585 16.82 12.41 -16.43
N ALA A 586 16.93 11.53 -17.43
CA ALA A 586 17.49 10.19 -17.28
C ALA A 586 18.95 10.22 -16.82
N ALA A 587 19.78 11.13 -17.35
CA ALA A 587 21.18 11.29 -16.96
C ALA A 587 21.37 11.66 -15.49
N LYS A 588 20.39 12.34 -14.87
CA LYS A 588 20.42 12.76 -13.46
C LYS A 588 19.83 11.72 -12.51
N LEU A 589 19.26 10.64 -13.03
CA LEU A 589 18.72 9.54 -12.24
C LEU A 589 19.69 8.36 -12.23
N PRO A 590 19.81 7.66 -11.08
CA PRO A 590 20.43 6.35 -11.03
C PRO A 590 19.71 5.40 -12.01
N GLU A 591 20.47 4.48 -12.60
CA GLU A 591 20.01 3.60 -13.68
C GLU A 591 18.72 2.83 -13.32
N MET A 592 18.64 2.33 -12.09
CA MET A 592 17.47 1.61 -11.56
C MET A 592 16.14 2.38 -11.59
N TYR A 593 16.16 3.72 -11.62
CA TYR A 593 14.93 4.53 -11.67
C TYR A 593 14.44 4.80 -13.10
N ARG A 594 15.31 4.66 -14.10
CA ARG A 594 15.02 5.03 -15.49
C ARG A 594 13.94 4.15 -16.14
N PRO A 595 13.85 2.82 -15.90
CA PRO A 595 12.75 1.99 -16.39
C PRO A 595 11.36 2.56 -16.02
N TYR A 596 11.21 3.01 -14.78
CA TYR A 596 9.94 3.48 -14.24
C TYR A 596 9.49 4.83 -14.81
N MET A 597 10.34 5.52 -15.58
CA MET A 597 9.96 6.72 -16.32
C MET A 597 8.83 6.45 -17.32
N ALA A 598 8.66 5.21 -17.79
CA ALA A 598 7.53 4.82 -18.62
C ALA A 598 6.17 5.05 -17.93
N TYR A 599 6.06 4.98 -16.60
CA TYR A 599 4.77 5.19 -15.92
C TYR A 599 4.23 6.62 -16.01
N THR A 600 5.05 7.58 -16.43
CA THR A 600 4.62 8.96 -16.61
C THR A 600 3.45 9.10 -17.59
N PHE A 601 3.43 8.30 -18.66
CA PHE A 601 2.33 8.34 -19.64
C PHE A 601 1.05 7.66 -19.15
N VAL A 602 1.11 6.82 -18.10
CA VAL A 602 -0.10 6.16 -17.53
C VAL A 602 -1.09 7.20 -17.03
N SER A 603 -0.60 8.33 -16.51
CA SER A 603 -1.41 9.47 -16.08
C SER A 603 -2.28 10.08 -17.19
N MET A 604 -1.95 9.84 -18.46
CA MET A 604 -2.75 10.32 -19.60
C MET A 604 -4.08 9.57 -19.70
N CYS A 605 -4.13 8.32 -19.22
CA CYS A 605 -5.33 7.47 -19.27
C CYS A 605 -6.00 7.45 -20.66
N ASP A 606 -5.17 7.41 -21.71
CA ASP A 606 -5.54 7.45 -23.12
C ASP A 606 -4.61 6.53 -23.90
N ASP A 607 -5.15 5.41 -24.37
CA ASP A 607 -4.39 4.40 -25.11
C ASP A 607 -4.38 4.63 -26.63
N SER A 608 -4.97 5.72 -27.14
CA SER A 608 -4.91 6.08 -28.56
C SER A 608 -3.47 6.40 -29.02
N ARG A 609 -2.63 6.86 -28.10
CA ARG A 609 -1.21 7.20 -28.33
C ARG A 609 -0.25 6.09 -27.89
N LYS A 610 -0.76 4.90 -27.58
CA LYS A 610 0.05 3.78 -27.09
C LYS A 610 1.27 3.46 -27.98
N ALA A 611 1.07 3.43 -29.30
CA ALA A 611 2.15 3.15 -30.25
C ALA A 611 3.23 4.25 -30.29
N GLU A 612 2.83 5.51 -30.08
CA GLU A 612 3.76 6.64 -29.96
C GLU A 612 4.64 6.48 -28.71
N PHE A 613 4.00 6.19 -27.57
CA PHE A 613 4.69 5.99 -26.29
C PHE A 613 5.65 4.81 -26.35
N GLU A 614 5.19 3.71 -26.94
CA GLU A 614 6.02 2.52 -27.11
C GLU A 614 7.26 2.78 -27.96
N LYS A 615 7.09 3.45 -29.10
CA LYS A 615 8.19 3.83 -29.99
C LYS A 615 9.20 4.76 -29.29
N PHE A 616 8.75 5.60 -28.36
CA PHE A 616 9.64 6.50 -27.63
C PHE A 616 10.40 5.78 -26.50
N PHE A 617 9.69 5.11 -25.59
CA PHE A 617 10.28 4.59 -24.36
C PHE A 617 11.02 3.27 -24.56
N ARG A 618 10.48 2.32 -25.35
CA ARG A 618 11.01 0.95 -25.42
C ARG A 618 12.51 0.92 -25.77
N PRO A 619 13.01 1.59 -26.83
CA PRO A 619 14.43 1.56 -27.17
C PRO A 619 15.36 2.18 -26.11
N ARG A 620 14.81 3.01 -25.20
CA ARG A 620 15.56 3.74 -24.17
C ARG A 620 15.68 2.98 -22.87
N ILE A 621 14.73 2.08 -22.59
CA ILE A 621 14.69 1.38 -21.30
C ILE A 621 14.81 -0.13 -21.42
N GLU A 622 14.53 -0.75 -22.58
CA GLU A 622 14.51 -2.23 -22.72
C GLU A 622 15.84 -2.91 -22.36
N LYS A 623 16.96 -2.20 -22.49
CA LYS A 623 18.30 -2.70 -22.16
C LYS A 623 18.69 -2.49 -20.70
N LEU A 624 17.88 -1.76 -19.94
CA LEU A 624 18.09 -1.54 -18.52
C LEU A 624 17.47 -2.69 -17.73
N ASP A 625 18.04 -2.98 -16.56
CA ASP A 625 17.47 -3.96 -15.64
C ASP A 625 16.00 -3.64 -15.31
N GLY A 626 15.11 -4.60 -15.52
CA GLY A 626 13.66 -4.43 -15.34
C GLY A 626 12.95 -3.56 -16.39
N GLY A 627 13.68 -3.09 -17.41
CA GLY A 627 13.20 -2.22 -18.48
C GLY A 627 12.00 -2.76 -19.25
N GLU A 628 12.12 -3.99 -19.75
CA GLU A 628 11.04 -4.64 -20.50
C GLU A 628 9.79 -4.85 -19.61
N HIS A 629 9.99 -5.30 -18.38
CA HIS A 629 8.90 -5.51 -17.42
C HIS A 629 8.14 -4.21 -17.12
N ALA A 630 8.87 -3.13 -16.76
CA ALA A 630 8.28 -1.82 -16.50
C ALA A 630 7.54 -1.28 -17.72
N MET A 631 8.08 -1.48 -18.93
CA MET A 631 7.44 -1.07 -20.17
C MET A 631 6.09 -1.79 -20.39
N ASN A 632 6.09 -3.11 -20.24
CA ASN A 632 4.91 -3.94 -20.46
C ASN A 632 3.81 -3.60 -19.44
N GLN A 633 4.17 -3.42 -18.17
CA GLN A 633 3.23 -3.00 -17.12
C GLN A 633 2.66 -1.60 -17.38
N ALA A 634 3.48 -0.62 -17.78
CA ALA A 634 3.01 0.73 -18.08
C ALA A 634 2.03 0.75 -19.27
N LEU A 635 2.34 0.00 -20.34
CA LEU A 635 1.47 -0.13 -21.51
C LEU A 635 0.14 -0.83 -21.19
N GLU A 636 0.18 -1.83 -20.32
CA GLU A 636 -1.02 -2.52 -19.85
C GLU A 636 -1.87 -1.59 -18.97
N ALA A 637 -1.27 -0.93 -17.99
CA ALA A 637 -1.94 0.01 -17.10
C ALA A 637 -2.65 1.14 -17.86
N LEU A 638 -2.02 1.69 -18.92
CA LEU A 638 -2.63 2.69 -19.80
C LEU A 638 -3.90 2.14 -20.49
N THR A 639 -3.80 0.93 -21.07
CA THR A 639 -4.94 0.27 -21.73
C THR A 639 -6.08 0.00 -20.74
N LEU A 640 -5.76 -0.49 -19.54
CA LEU A 640 -6.77 -0.74 -18.51
C LEU A 640 -7.44 0.56 -18.04
N CYS A 641 -6.66 1.64 -17.83
CA CYS A 641 -7.21 2.94 -17.44
C CYS A 641 -8.17 3.48 -18.49
N SER A 642 -7.76 3.48 -19.78
CA SER A 642 -8.59 3.93 -20.90
C SER A 642 -9.89 3.11 -21.01
N ALA A 643 -9.78 1.78 -20.93
CA ALA A 643 -10.94 0.88 -21.01
C ALA A 643 -11.91 1.07 -19.83
N GLN A 644 -11.40 1.20 -18.61
CA GLN A 644 -12.20 1.45 -17.42
C GLN A 644 -12.92 2.80 -17.48
N ARG A 645 -12.21 3.86 -17.88
CA ARG A 645 -12.79 5.20 -18.09
C ARG A 645 -13.94 5.11 -19.11
N LYS A 646 -13.74 4.44 -20.24
CA LYS A 646 -14.78 4.26 -21.27
C LYS A 646 -16.00 3.50 -20.75
N ALA A 647 -15.80 2.45 -19.96
CA ALA A 647 -16.87 1.60 -19.46
C ALA A 647 -17.68 2.24 -18.32
N GLN A 648 -17.02 2.95 -17.39
CA GLN A 648 -17.65 3.41 -16.14
C GLN A 648 -18.06 4.90 -16.17
N ALA A 649 -17.48 5.73 -17.06
CA ALA A 649 -17.81 7.16 -17.13
C ALA A 649 -19.31 7.47 -17.31
N PRO A 650 -20.09 6.74 -18.12
CA PRO A 650 -21.53 7.03 -18.25
C PRO A 650 -22.28 6.99 -16.92
N GLY A 651 -21.95 6.04 -16.03
CA GLY A 651 -22.55 5.91 -14.71
C GLY A 651 -22.15 7.06 -13.77
N VAL A 652 -20.86 7.45 -13.79
CA VAL A 652 -20.34 8.59 -13.03
C VAL A 652 -20.98 9.90 -13.49
N ILE A 653 -21.07 10.12 -14.80
CA ILE A 653 -21.72 11.31 -15.40
C ILE A 653 -23.19 11.39 -14.97
N ALA A 654 -23.93 10.29 -15.04
CA ALA A 654 -25.33 10.25 -14.63
C ALA A 654 -25.51 10.53 -13.12
N PHE A 655 -24.57 10.06 -12.30
CA PHE A 655 -24.57 10.33 -10.86
C PHE A 655 -24.26 11.81 -10.55
N LEU A 656 -23.21 12.37 -11.15
CA LEU A 656 -22.76 13.74 -10.91
C LEU A 656 -23.76 14.80 -11.38
N LYS A 657 -24.51 14.54 -12.46
CA LYS A 657 -25.59 15.43 -12.91
C LYS A 657 -26.70 15.63 -11.86
N LYS A 658 -26.79 14.75 -10.85
CA LYS A 658 -27.76 14.83 -9.75
C LYS A 658 -27.19 15.52 -8.50
N GLN A 659 -25.89 15.87 -8.47
CA GLN A 659 -25.20 16.46 -7.31
C GLN A 659 -25.26 17.99 -7.29
#